data_AF-A0A958DKZ1-F1
#
_entry.id   AF-A0A958DKZ1-F1
#
_cell.length_a   1.000
_cell.length_b   1.000
_cell.length_c   1.000
_cell.angle_alpha   90.00
_cell.angle_beta   90.00
_cell.angle_gamma   90.00
#
_symmetry.space_group_name_H-M   'P 1'
#
loop_
_entity.id
_entity.type
_entity.pdbx_description
1 polymer ?
#
loop_
_entity_poly.entity_id
_entity_poly.type
_entity_poly.pdbx_seq_one_letter_code
_entity_poly.pdbx_strand_id
1 'polypeptide(L)'
;AEIYNHLIRFFSRYYQQGDFVPLRRFGKNAKYVIPYNGEEFNYYWINQGQYYVKSSEFFSKYSFTLGALTVHFRLLAAQLEPGNLKSPEKKYTWLAPPIYQFENGEVSIFFSYGPLAGAAIAPPDPPHNRQTLNRAMWTLLREKMAAQPALAPLFQESQKSPSPLEAHLAKFTRRRNRDFFIHKDLQGFLSEELKFYLKNELLDSADLDPHHPEHLAAALSAAQVVRETAGQIIALLAQLENFQQKLWEKKSFVLKTGYVISLATLRDNCEKDFFAEVLHTCAGNAAQLAEWADTLKFPSHGSDEDANLKELQRRKWAQLPLDSAHFPAAFTARLLAQLGRRQALDDLLDGVLLHSENWHALNLLQEKYRERIRTIYIDPPFNKEQEADYFYKVGYKDATWNTLLENRISAALPLLAQDGSMLVRCDYNGSMYVRMLLDQHFGKENFRNEIIINRTLAKQRVARQFTVQTESLFLYARSEQFLPGEVERPTAPQWHPLLHFPRADERPRILLGQTFYPPRNRRWALSQERIDQFAERGKIRINPEGGYTDCRGQEISGMPELLYDVELVGNEWLDIPGYAQRHQFPTENAEALLRRVIESTSAPGDWVMDFFLGSGTTTAAAQKLGRKWIGIEMGDHFFSVILPRMKKVLFGDASEISRAVSWQGGGFFKYHTLEQYEDVLENLEFTL
;
A
#
# COMPACT_ATOMS: atom_id res chain seq x y z
N ALA A 1 7.53 46.61 18.68
CA ALA A 1 8.53 45.90 17.84
C ALA A 1 8.91 44.56 18.46
N GLU A 2 9.27 44.54 19.74
CA GLU A 2 9.67 43.32 20.47
C GLU A 2 8.61 42.21 20.49
N ILE A 3 7.37 42.51 20.89
CA ILE A 3 6.24 41.55 20.85
C ILE A 3 6.08 40.91 19.47
N TYR A 4 6.16 41.71 18.40
CA TYR A 4 6.07 41.22 17.02
C TYR A 4 7.22 40.29 16.64
N ASN A 5 8.45 40.59 17.09
CA ASN A 5 9.60 39.72 16.89
C ASN A 5 9.43 38.37 17.61
N HIS A 6 8.86 38.35 18.82
CA HIS A 6 8.54 37.11 19.53
C HIS A 6 7.50 36.27 18.78
N LEU A 7 6.41 36.91 18.32
CA LEU A 7 5.38 36.23 17.53
C LEU A 7 5.96 35.61 16.25
N ILE A 8 6.75 36.37 15.47
CA ILE A 8 7.43 35.84 14.28
C ILE A 8 8.37 34.70 14.66
N ARG A 9 9.20 34.89 15.69
CA ARG A 9 10.17 33.88 16.12
C ARG A 9 9.49 32.58 16.54
N PHE A 10 8.32 32.66 17.17
CA PHE A 10 7.50 31.51 17.55
C PHE A 10 6.91 30.82 16.31
N PHE A 11 6.06 31.50 15.52
CA PHE A 11 5.36 30.86 14.40
C PHE A 11 6.31 30.38 13.29
N SER A 12 7.42 31.08 13.05
CA SER A 12 8.45 30.65 12.09
C SER A 12 9.17 29.36 12.48
N ARG A 13 8.91 28.78 13.66
CA ARG A 13 9.40 27.45 14.04
C ARG A 13 8.50 26.32 13.58
N TYR A 14 7.22 26.60 13.36
CA TYR A 14 6.20 25.57 13.15
C TYR A 14 5.49 25.70 11.81
N TYR A 15 5.93 26.60 10.94
CA TYR A 15 5.29 26.83 9.64
C TYR A 15 6.32 26.89 8.52
N GLN A 16 6.10 26.09 7.48
CA GLN A 16 6.94 26.08 6.28
C GLN A 16 6.14 25.77 5.02
N GLN A 17 6.17 26.70 4.07
CA GLN A 17 5.62 26.51 2.71
C GLN A 17 4.17 26.01 2.66
N GLY A 18 3.33 26.44 3.60
CA GLY A 18 1.91 26.05 3.67
C GLY A 18 1.59 24.95 4.66
N ASP A 19 2.59 24.26 5.21
CA ASP A 19 2.40 23.15 6.13
C ASP A 19 2.81 23.58 7.54
N PHE A 20 2.07 23.11 8.55
CA PHE A 20 2.47 23.22 9.95
C PHE A 20 3.39 22.05 10.29
N VAL A 21 4.70 22.29 10.26
CA VAL A 21 5.71 21.28 10.59
C VAL A 21 6.78 21.92 11.48
N PRO A 22 7.22 21.24 12.56
CA PRO A 22 8.28 21.78 13.39
C PRO A 22 9.61 21.82 12.60
N LEU A 23 10.36 22.92 12.69
CA LEU A 23 11.58 23.18 11.91
C LEU A 23 12.87 22.96 12.72
N ARG A 24 13.85 22.32 12.06
CA ARG A 24 15.19 22.05 12.58
C ARG A 24 15.88 23.38 12.80
N ARG A 25 16.20 23.70 14.05
CA ARG A 25 17.16 24.74 14.38
C ARG A 25 18.25 24.11 15.24
N PHE A 26 19.43 23.96 14.65
CA PHE A 26 20.61 23.50 15.36
C PHE A 26 21.26 24.72 16.02
N GLY A 27 21.30 24.72 17.34
CA GLY A 27 22.00 25.74 18.12
C GLY A 27 22.28 25.23 19.53
N LYS A 28 23.40 25.63 20.13
CA LYS A 28 23.76 25.25 21.52
C LYS A 28 22.66 25.59 22.54
N ASN A 29 21.82 26.60 22.23
CA ASN A 29 20.73 27.08 23.06
C ASN A 29 19.33 26.82 22.46
N ALA A 30 19.22 25.95 21.45
CA ALA A 30 17.92 25.62 20.87
C ALA A 30 17.11 24.76 21.85
N LYS A 31 16.01 25.30 22.37
CA LYS A 31 15.15 24.64 23.36
C LYS A 31 13.90 24.09 22.66
N TYR A 32 13.60 22.80 22.86
CA TYR A 32 12.43 22.11 22.31
C TYR A 32 11.81 21.20 23.37
N VAL A 33 10.50 20.97 23.26
CA VAL A 33 9.79 19.99 24.10
C VAL A 33 9.68 18.68 23.35
N ILE A 34 10.00 17.59 24.04
CA ILE A 34 9.60 16.24 23.62
C ILE A 34 8.53 15.80 24.61
N PRO A 35 7.32 15.45 24.15
CA PRO A 35 6.29 14.93 25.04
C PRO A 35 6.80 13.63 25.65
N TYR A 36 6.88 13.58 26.98
CA TYR A 36 7.31 12.42 27.75
C TYR A 36 6.17 12.00 28.67
N ASN A 37 5.79 10.72 28.59
CA ASN A 37 4.65 10.14 29.30
C ASN A 37 5.05 9.38 30.58
N GLY A 38 6.34 9.35 30.94
CA GLY A 38 6.82 8.61 32.11
C GLY A 38 7.24 7.16 31.84
N GLU A 39 7.10 6.66 30.61
CA GLU A 39 7.59 5.32 30.25
C GLU A 39 9.12 5.27 30.25
N GLU A 40 9.70 4.09 30.49
CA GLU A 40 11.15 3.89 30.41
C GLU A 40 11.69 4.22 29.01
N PHE A 41 10.89 3.93 27.99
CA PHE A 41 11.21 4.17 26.60
C PHE A 41 10.02 4.78 25.88
N ASN A 42 10.20 5.96 25.31
CA ASN A 42 9.18 6.65 24.53
C ASN A 42 9.68 6.86 23.09
N TYR A 43 8.97 6.28 22.13
CA TYR A 43 9.30 6.46 20.72
C TYR A 43 8.58 7.69 20.16
N TYR A 44 9.35 8.74 19.84
CA TYR A 44 8.83 10.02 19.39
C TYR A 44 9.49 10.49 18.09
N TRP A 45 8.72 11.12 17.20
CA TRP A 45 9.22 11.79 16.00
C TRP A 45 8.45 13.09 15.72
N ILE A 46 9.04 13.97 14.91
CA ILE A 46 8.61 15.36 14.78
C ILE A 46 7.23 15.57 14.12
N ASN A 47 6.79 14.59 13.31
CA ASN A 47 5.51 14.60 12.60
C ASN A 47 4.45 13.73 13.31
N GLN A 48 4.75 13.24 14.52
CA GLN A 48 3.80 12.47 15.31
C GLN A 48 2.56 13.32 15.64
N GLY A 49 1.37 12.74 15.50
CA GLY A 49 0.11 13.49 15.67
C GLY A 49 -0.32 14.26 14.41
N GLN A 50 0.28 13.98 13.26
CA GLN A 50 -0.15 14.51 11.96
C GLN A 50 -0.68 13.40 11.05
N TYR A 51 -1.52 13.76 10.10
CA TYR A 51 -1.86 12.94 8.95
C TYR A 51 -0.86 13.17 7.83
N TYR A 52 -0.27 12.10 7.30
CA TYR A 52 0.45 12.14 6.04
C TYR A 52 -0.55 12.03 4.88
N VAL A 53 -0.63 13.09 4.09
CA VAL A 53 -1.47 13.13 2.89
C VAL A 53 -0.59 12.91 1.67
N LYS A 54 -0.79 11.76 1.02
CA LYS A 54 -0.17 11.46 -0.27
C LYS A 54 -0.93 12.22 -1.35
N SER A 55 -0.27 13.18 -2.01
CA SER A 55 -0.91 13.90 -3.11
C SER A 55 -1.10 12.95 -4.30
N SER A 56 -2.29 12.92 -4.88
CA SER A 56 -2.52 12.13 -6.09
C SER A 56 -1.77 12.72 -7.29
N GLU A 57 -1.47 11.89 -8.30
CA GLU A 57 -0.95 12.36 -9.59
C GLU A 57 -2.00 13.24 -10.35
N PHE A 58 -3.20 13.40 -9.78
CA PHE A 58 -4.40 13.94 -10.40
C PHE A 58 -4.90 15.22 -9.72
N PHE A 59 -4.09 16.28 -9.74
CA PHE A 59 -4.68 17.61 -9.77
C PHE A 59 -5.32 17.79 -11.16
N SER A 60 -6.60 17.42 -11.27
CA SER A 60 -7.30 17.36 -12.55
C SER A 60 -7.85 18.73 -12.95
N LYS A 61 -8.21 19.54 -11.95
CA LYS A 61 -8.75 20.88 -12.13
C LYS A 61 -8.08 21.88 -11.19
N TYR A 62 -7.67 23.03 -11.72
CA TYR A 62 -7.22 24.17 -10.92
C TYR A 62 -7.95 25.41 -11.38
N SER A 63 -8.70 26.02 -10.48
CA SER A 63 -9.51 27.19 -10.79
C SER A 63 -9.03 28.43 -10.05
N PHE A 64 -9.13 29.59 -10.68
CA PHE A 64 -8.93 30.89 -10.04
C PHE A 64 -9.75 31.98 -10.71
N THR A 65 -10.09 33.01 -9.96
CA THR A 65 -10.81 34.18 -10.47
C THR A 65 -9.87 35.37 -10.59
N LEU A 66 -10.06 36.18 -11.62
CA LEU A 66 -9.38 37.45 -11.86
C LEU A 66 -10.41 38.48 -12.31
N GLY A 67 -10.94 39.26 -11.35
CA GLY A 67 -12.08 40.14 -11.60
C GLY A 67 -13.33 39.33 -11.93
N ALA A 68 -13.92 39.58 -13.11
CA ALA A 68 -15.10 38.85 -13.62
C ALA A 68 -14.75 37.58 -14.43
N LEU A 69 -13.46 37.28 -14.60
CA LEU A 69 -12.98 36.14 -15.38
C LEU A 69 -12.68 34.96 -14.45
N THR A 70 -13.27 33.80 -14.74
CA THR A 70 -12.93 32.54 -14.07
C THR A 70 -12.05 31.70 -14.99
N VAL A 71 -10.89 31.26 -14.50
CA VAL A 71 -9.96 30.41 -15.26
C VAL A 71 -9.93 29.03 -14.66
N HIS A 72 -10.07 28.00 -15.49
CA HIS A 72 -9.95 26.59 -15.15
C HIS A 72 -8.78 25.99 -15.92
N PHE A 73 -7.84 25.37 -15.24
CA PHE A 73 -6.89 24.45 -15.86
C PHE A 73 -7.48 23.05 -15.75
N ARG A 74 -7.55 22.32 -16.86
CA ARG A 74 -8.16 20.98 -16.94
C ARG A 74 -7.16 19.98 -17.50
N LEU A 75 -7.01 18.84 -16.86
CA LEU A 75 -6.20 17.75 -17.38
C LEU A 75 -7.04 16.81 -18.24
N LEU A 76 -6.68 16.67 -19.51
CA LEU A 76 -7.20 15.63 -20.40
C LEU A 76 -6.32 14.38 -20.17
N ALA A 77 -6.98 13.24 -19.94
CA ALA A 77 -6.43 11.97 -19.46
C ALA A 77 -4.96 11.66 -19.85
N ALA A 78 -4.21 11.08 -18.92
CA ALA A 78 -2.84 10.64 -19.14
C ALA A 78 -2.79 9.58 -20.25
N GLN A 79 -2.21 9.92 -21.40
CA GLN A 79 -1.72 8.91 -22.34
C GLN A 79 -0.41 8.35 -21.75
N LEU A 80 -0.53 7.32 -20.92
CA LEU A 80 0.59 6.43 -20.67
C LEU A 80 0.55 5.37 -21.76
N GLU A 81 1.56 5.35 -22.63
CA GLU A 81 1.78 4.19 -23.46
C GLU A 81 1.99 2.96 -22.56
N PRO A 82 1.32 1.83 -22.83
CA PRO A 82 1.48 0.60 -22.08
C PRO A 82 2.87 0.03 -22.36
N GLY A 83 3.87 0.44 -21.58
CA GLY A 83 5.22 -0.10 -21.74
C GLY A 83 6.34 0.57 -20.94
N ASN A 84 6.13 1.73 -20.32
CA ASN A 84 7.22 2.46 -19.66
C ASN A 84 6.91 2.80 -18.19
N LEU A 85 6.69 1.76 -17.38
CA LEU A 85 6.37 1.86 -15.95
C LEU A 85 7.53 2.35 -15.06
N LYS A 86 8.75 2.49 -15.59
CA LYS A 86 9.84 3.32 -15.04
C LYS A 86 10.79 3.74 -16.16
N SER A 87 10.32 4.56 -17.10
CA SER A 87 11.29 5.33 -17.90
C SER A 87 12.02 6.28 -16.94
N PRO A 88 13.36 6.40 -16.98
CA PRO A 88 14.08 7.46 -16.27
C PRO A 88 13.73 8.87 -16.79
N GLU A 89 12.88 8.96 -17.81
CA GLU A 89 12.36 10.22 -18.34
C GLU A 89 11.46 10.92 -17.33
N LYS A 90 11.89 12.11 -16.92
CA LYS A 90 11.08 13.03 -16.11
C LYS A 90 9.75 13.29 -16.82
N LYS A 91 8.65 13.06 -16.10
CA LYS A 91 7.31 13.42 -16.57
C LYS A 91 7.04 14.91 -16.39
N TYR A 92 6.36 15.53 -17.35
CA TYR A 92 6.02 16.96 -17.32
C TYR A 92 4.54 17.18 -17.64
N THR A 93 4.04 18.37 -17.30
CA THR A 93 2.71 18.85 -17.71
C THR A 93 2.89 19.77 -18.92
N TRP A 94 2.13 19.55 -19.99
CA TRP A 94 2.12 20.40 -21.20
C TRP A 94 0.69 20.64 -21.68
N LEU A 95 0.52 21.53 -22.66
CA LEU A 95 -0.80 21.90 -23.21
C LEU A 95 -1.35 20.82 -24.14
N ALA A 96 -2.64 20.52 -24.00
CA ALA A 96 -3.34 19.50 -24.78
C ALA A 96 -4.40 20.13 -25.70
N PRO A 97 -4.61 19.62 -26.92
CA PRO A 97 -5.73 20.03 -27.75
C PRO A 97 -7.09 19.54 -27.20
N PRO A 98 -8.15 20.38 -27.20
CA PRO A 98 -8.14 21.80 -27.55
C PRO A 98 -7.38 22.63 -26.51
N ILE A 99 -6.49 23.56 -26.91
CA ILE A 99 -5.59 24.30 -25.98
C ILE A 99 -6.38 25.06 -24.91
N TYR A 100 -7.46 25.74 -25.33
CA TYR A 100 -8.39 26.39 -24.43
C TYR A 100 -9.80 26.45 -25.02
N GLN A 101 -10.79 26.69 -24.17
CA GLN A 101 -12.17 27.03 -24.50
C GLN A 101 -12.55 28.27 -23.68
N PHE A 102 -13.27 29.22 -24.28
CA PHE A 102 -13.76 30.42 -23.61
C PHE A 102 -15.25 30.60 -23.86
N GLU A 103 -16.05 30.53 -22.81
CA GLU A 103 -17.51 30.65 -22.86
C GLU A 103 -18.00 31.41 -21.62
N ASN A 104 -18.91 32.38 -21.78
CA ASN A 104 -19.60 33.08 -20.68
C ASN A 104 -18.71 33.68 -19.58
N GLY A 105 -17.50 34.15 -19.91
CA GLY A 105 -16.57 34.70 -18.91
C GLY A 105 -15.76 33.64 -18.15
N GLU A 106 -15.85 32.38 -18.57
CA GLU A 106 -15.04 31.27 -18.09
C GLU A 106 -14.06 30.82 -19.17
N VAL A 107 -12.80 30.60 -18.80
CA VAL A 107 -11.77 30.08 -19.69
C VAL A 107 -11.21 28.76 -19.17
N SER A 108 -11.40 27.68 -19.92
CA SER A 108 -10.83 26.38 -19.62
C SER A 108 -9.58 26.14 -20.47
N ILE A 109 -8.40 26.00 -19.85
CA ILE A 109 -7.13 25.68 -20.50
C ILE A 109 -6.82 24.21 -20.27
N PHE A 110 -6.49 23.46 -21.32
CA PHE A 110 -6.34 22.01 -21.24
C PHE A 110 -4.88 21.57 -21.27
N PHE A 111 -4.58 20.57 -20.44
CA PHE A 111 -3.24 20.04 -20.23
C PHE A 111 -3.23 18.52 -20.37
N SER A 112 -2.06 17.95 -20.68
CA SER A 112 -1.75 16.52 -20.57
C SER A 112 -0.51 16.32 -19.71
N TYR A 113 -0.28 15.08 -19.28
CA TYR A 113 0.82 14.69 -18.40
C TYR A 113 1.43 13.36 -18.84
N GLY A 114 2.76 13.30 -18.87
CA GLY A 114 3.50 12.11 -19.28
C GLY A 114 4.95 12.43 -19.67
N PRO A 115 5.59 11.61 -20.51
CA PRO A 115 6.86 11.92 -21.16
C PRO A 115 6.69 12.99 -22.25
N LEU A 116 7.64 13.92 -22.37
CA LEU A 116 7.62 14.96 -23.41
C LEU A 116 7.66 14.40 -24.85
N ALA A 117 8.15 13.17 -25.03
CA ALA A 117 8.27 12.51 -26.33
C ALA A 117 6.92 12.32 -27.07
N GLY A 118 5.79 12.41 -26.36
CA GLY A 118 4.44 12.34 -26.92
C GLY A 118 3.63 13.64 -26.81
N ALA A 119 4.28 14.77 -26.50
CA ALA A 119 3.56 16.03 -26.28
C ALA A 119 2.94 16.56 -27.58
N ALA A 120 1.61 16.68 -27.61
CA ALA A 120 0.86 17.27 -28.73
C ALA A 120 1.34 18.69 -29.09
N ILE A 121 1.88 19.42 -28.10
CA ILE A 121 2.56 20.71 -28.30
C ILE A 121 3.81 20.74 -27.43
N ALA A 122 4.96 20.47 -28.04
CA ALA A 122 6.27 20.55 -27.38
C ALA A 122 6.89 21.94 -27.57
N PRO A 123 7.57 22.52 -26.53
CA PRO A 123 8.45 23.66 -26.75
C PRO A 123 9.60 23.27 -27.70
N PRO A 124 10.12 24.22 -28.51
CA PRO A 124 11.16 23.95 -29.52
C PRO A 124 12.49 23.43 -28.96
N ASP A 125 12.75 23.59 -27.66
CA ASP A 125 13.84 22.96 -26.90
C ASP A 125 13.28 22.49 -25.55
N PRO A 126 13.12 21.19 -25.26
CA PRO A 126 12.59 20.73 -23.97
C PRO A 126 13.63 21.01 -22.86
N PRO A 127 13.39 21.99 -21.98
CA PRO A 127 14.37 22.38 -20.99
C PRO A 127 14.38 21.36 -19.84
N HIS A 128 15.54 21.12 -19.23
CA HIS A 128 15.69 20.22 -18.08
C HIS A 128 15.06 20.76 -16.78
N ASN A 129 14.40 21.94 -16.82
CA ASN A 129 13.83 22.64 -15.67
C ASN A 129 12.38 23.12 -15.92
N ARG A 130 11.52 22.92 -14.91
CA ARG A 130 10.07 23.18 -14.91
C ARG A 130 9.68 24.65 -15.17
N GLN A 131 10.50 25.59 -14.71
CA GLN A 131 10.25 27.03 -14.90
C GLN A 131 10.28 27.44 -16.38
N THR A 132 11.22 26.91 -17.15
CA THR A 132 11.37 27.24 -18.57
C THR A 132 10.22 26.63 -19.38
N LEU A 133 9.75 25.43 -19.02
CA LEU A 133 8.56 24.81 -19.62
C LEU A 133 7.29 25.63 -19.34
N ASN A 134 7.14 26.12 -18.10
CA ASN A 134 6.05 27.01 -17.72
C ASN A 134 6.04 28.31 -18.53
N ARG A 135 7.22 28.91 -18.74
CA ARG A 135 7.36 30.11 -19.58
C ARG A 135 6.99 29.84 -21.04
N ALA A 136 7.41 28.70 -21.59
CA ALA A 136 7.07 28.31 -22.96
C ALA A 136 5.56 28.11 -23.17
N MET A 137 4.90 27.40 -22.24
CA MET A 137 3.44 27.24 -22.27
C MET A 137 2.72 28.59 -22.18
N TRP A 138 3.21 29.49 -21.32
CA TRP A 138 2.65 30.83 -21.20
C TRP A 138 2.77 31.64 -22.49
N THR A 139 3.91 31.58 -23.18
CA THR A 139 4.12 32.29 -24.46
C THR A 139 3.12 31.80 -25.50
N LEU A 140 2.96 30.48 -25.61
CA LEU A 140 2.00 29.89 -26.54
C LEU A 140 0.55 30.28 -26.22
N LEU A 141 0.17 30.28 -24.94
CA LEU A 141 -1.15 30.73 -24.51
C LEU A 141 -1.37 32.20 -24.86
N ARG A 142 -0.37 33.06 -24.65
CA ARG A 142 -0.44 34.48 -25.00
C ARG A 142 -0.69 34.66 -26.49
N GLU A 143 0.02 33.93 -27.35
CA GLU A 143 -0.16 33.96 -28.80
C GLU A 143 -1.55 33.46 -29.22
N LYS A 144 -2.00 32.32 -28.68
CA LYS A 144 -3.28 31.70 -29.06
C LYS A 144 -4.51 32.42 -28.50
N MET A 145 -4.35 33.16 -27.41
CA MET A 145 -5.43 33.90 -26.73
C MET A 145 -5.38 35.41 -27.04
N ALA A 146 -4.40 35.88 -27.83
CA ALA A 146 -4.24 37.30 -28.19
C ALA A 146 -5.47 37.91 -28.88
N ALA A 147 -6.23 37.10 -29.63
CA ALA A 147 -7.43 37.54 -30.34
C ALA A 147 -8.65 37.80 -29.42
N GLN A 148 -8.55 37.50 -28.11
CA GLN A 148 -9.63 37.61 -27.14
C GLN A 148 -9.33 38.72 -26.12
N PRO A 149 -9.84 39.96 -26.29
CA PRO A 149 -9.53 41.09 -25.42
C PRO A 149 -9.89 40.85 -23.94
N ALA A 150 -10.95 40.07 -23.69
CA ALA A 150 -11.39 39.70 -22.35
C ALA A 150 -10.34 38.90 -21.54
N LEU A 151 -9.38 38.25 -22.23
CA LEU A 151 -8.34 37.42 -21.62
C LEU A 151 -7.02 38.18 -21.40
N ALA A 152 -6.90 39.42 -21.89
CA ALA A 152 -5.71 40.26 -21.73
C ALA A 152 -5.22 40.43 -20.27
N PRO A 153 -6.10 40.55 -19.25
CA PRO A 153 -5.67 40.65 -17.85
C PRO A 153 -4.81 39.47 -17.36
N LEU A 154 -4.97 38.27 -17.94
CA LEU A 154 -4.21 37.08 -17.55
C LEU A 154 -2.70 37.21 -17.84
N PHE A 155 -2.35 38.04 -18.81
CA PHE A 155 -0.99 38.16 -19.32
C PHE A 155 -0.29 39.45 -18.88
N GLN A 156 -0.91 40.28 -18.05
CA GLN A 156 -0.30 41.52 -17.57
C GLN A 156 0.90 41.23 -16.67
N GLU A 157 2.07 41.72 -17.05
CA GLU A 157 3.31 41.59 -16.28
C GLU A 157 3.62 42.91 -15.56
N SER A 158 4.25 42.84 -14.39
CA SER A 158 4.80 43.99 -13.68
C SER A 158 6.31 43.86 -13.53
N GLN A 159 7.03 44.97 -13.30
CA GLN A 159 8.49 44.92 -13.10
C GLN A 159 8.96 44.04 -11.92
N LYS A 160 8.07 43.70 -10.97
CA LYS A 160 8.42 42.95 -9.75
C LYS A 160 7.70 41.60 -9.60
N SER A 161 6.79 41.23 -10.51
CA SER A 161 5.99 40.01 -10.35
C SER A 161 5.56 39.42 -11.70
N PRO A 162 5.56 38.07 -11.82
CA PRO A 162 5.09 37.37 -13.01
C PRO A 162 3.61 37.67 -13.26
N SER A 163 3.14 37.43 -14.48
CA SER A 163 1.72 37.60 -14.80
C SER A 163 0.82 36.67 -13.97
N PRO A 164 -0.47 37.02 -13.75
CA PRO A 164 -1.41 36.16 -13.05
C PRO A 164 -1.41 34.73 -13.59
N LEU A 165 -1.45 34.56 -14.92
CA LEU A 165 -1.44 33.23 -15.53
C LEU A 165 -0.15 32.47 -15.26
N GLU A 166 1.01 33.10 -15.35
CA GLU A 166 2.31 32.46 -15.12
C GLU A 166 2.48 32.04 -13.66
N ALA A 167 2.09 32.90 -12.71
CA ALA A 167 2.10 32.58 -11.29
C ALA A 167 1.20 31.37 -10.98
N HIS A 168 0.01 31.34 -11.58
CA HIS A 168 -0.95 30.26 -11.43
C HIS A 168 -0.51 28.97 -12.13
N LEU A 169 0.15 29.04 -13.29
CA LEU A 169 0.74 27.90 -13.99
C LEU A 169 1.91 27.31 -13.18
N ALA A 170 2.75 28.15 -12.59
CA ALA A 170 3.80 27.72 -11.67
C ALA A 170 3.23 27.04 -10.43
N LYS A 171 2.11 27.53 -9.90
CA LYS A 171 1.40 26.93 -8.77
C LYS A 171 0.73 25.60 -9.13
N PHE A 172 0.02 25.53 -10.27
CA PHE A 172 -0.63 24.32 -10.78
C PHE A 172 0.38 23.20 -11.02
N THR A 173 1.48 23.52 -11.70
CA THR A 173 2.55 22.55 -11.91
C THR A 173 3.23 22.19 -10.58
N ARG A 174 3.60 23.15 -9.73
CA ARG A 174 4.26 22.84 -8.43
C ARG A 174 3.42 21.99 -7.47
N ARG A 175 2.10 22.22 -7.39
CA ARG A 175 1.20 21.52 -6.46
C ARG A 175 1.10 20.01 -6.71
N ARG A 176 1.46 19.55 -7.90
CA ARG A 176 1.29 18.15 -8.34
C ARG A 176 2.37 17.17 -7.83
N ASN A 177 3.31 17.62 -6.98
CA ASN A 177 4.47 16.82 -6.58
C ASN A 177 4.90 17.03 -5.13
N ARG A 178 3.96 17.28 -4.21
CA ARG A 178 4.33 17.36 -2.79
C ARG A 178 3.23 16.79 -1.93
N ASP A 179 3.57 15.71 -1.24
CA ASP A 179 2.82 15.27 -0.06
C ASP A 179 2.78 16.43 0.95
N PHE A 180 1.88 16.38 1.91
CA PHE A 180 1.80 17.39 2.98
C PHE A 180 1.24 16.78 4.24
N PHE A 181 1.28 17.55 5.32
CA PHE A 181 0.75 17.14 6.62
C PHE A 181 -0.44 17.99 7.03
N ILE A 182 -1.38 17.33 7.69
CA ILE A 182 -2.49 17.97 8.40
C ILE A 182 -2.35 17.60 9.87
N HIS A 183 -2.30 18.57 10.78
CA HIS A 183 -2.30 18.29 12.21
C HIS A 183 -3.64 17.70 12.67
N LYS A 184 -3.58 16.65 13.52
CA LYS A 184 -4.77 16.08 14.19
C LYS A 184 -5.31 17.00 15.29
N ASP A 185 -4.45 17.84 15.88
CA ASP A 185 -4.78 18.88 16.86
C ASP A 185 -3.72 19.99 16.83
N LEU A 186 -3.88 20.97 15.93
CA LEU A 186 -2.94 22.09 15.81
C LEU A 186 -3.03 23.04 17.01
N GLN A 187 -4.24 23.22 17.55
CA GLN A 187 -4.47 24.16 18.65
C GLN A 187 -3.76 23.69 19.91
N GLY A 188 -3.93 22.42 20.31
CA GLY A 188 -3.25 21.83 21.45
C GLY A 188 -1.74 21.87 21.28
N PHE A 189 -1.24 21.46 20.11
CA PHE A 189 0.18 21.49 19.78
C PHE A 189 0.80 22.89 19.94
N LEU A 190 0.28 23.90 19.24
CA LEU A 190 0.85 25.25 19.31
C LEU A 190 0.64 25.89 20.69
N SER A 191 -0.43 25.55 21.41
CA SER A 191 -0.67 26.08 22.76
C SER A 191 0.36 25.56 23.77
N GLU A 192 0.72 24.28 23.72
CA GLU A 192 1.77 23.72 24.57
C GLU A 192 3.16 24.27 24.20
N GLU A 193 3.47 24.35 22.92
CA GLU A 193 4.72 24.97 22.44
C GLU A 193 4.81 26.44 22.85
N LEU A 194 3.70 27.18 22.82
CA LEU A 194 3.64 28.57 23.28
C LEU A 194 3.90 28.66 24.78
N LYS A 195 3.29 27.80 25.60
CA LYS A 195 3.56 27.75 27.06
C LYS A 195 5.04 27.53 27.33
N PHE A 196 5.68 26.63 26.59
CA PHE A 196 7.11 26.38 26.73
C PHE A 196 7.95 27.57 26.27
N TYR A 197 7.59 28.18 25.14
CA TYR A 197 8.27 29.36 24.59
C TYR A 197 8.26 30.53 25.58
N LEU A 198 7.10 30.83 26.18
CA LEU A 198 6.97 31.89 27.18
C LEU A 198 7.87 31.65 28.39
N LYS A 199 7.95 30.40 28.87
CA LYS A 199 8.78 30.05 30.04
C LYS A 199 10.28 30.11 29.77
N ASN A 200 10.71 29.81 28.55
CA ASN A 200 12.11 29.51 28.25
C ASN A 200 12.83 30.55 27.40
N GLU A 201 12.10 31.36 26.65
CA GLU A 201 12.66 32.33 25.72
C GLU A 201 12.20 33.76 25.94
N LEU A 202 11.10 33.95 26.65
CA LEU A 202 10.61 35.29 26.95
C LEU A 202 11.00 35.75 28.35
N LEU A 203 11.17 34.81 29.30
CA LEU A 203 11.75 35.07 30.61
C LEU A 203 13.23 34.64 30.61
N ASP A 204 14.14 35.59 30.77
CA ASP A 204 15.57 35.32 30.99
C ASP A 204 15.88 35.30 32.50
N SER A 205 16.92 34.56 32.87
CA SER A 205 17.54 34.66 34.19
C SER A 205 17.99 36.08 34.56
N ALA A 206 18.37 36.89 33.56
CA ALA A 206 18.74 38.29 33.76
C ALA A 206 17.56 39.17 34.22
N ASP A 207 16.32 38.76 33.92
CA ASP A 207 15.11 39.47 34.36
C ASP A 207 14.78 39.20 35.84
N LEU A 208 15.46 38.23 36.48
CA LEU A 208 15.32 37.89 37.89
C LEU A 208 16.32 38.65 38.79
N ASP A 209 16.74 39.85 38.38
CA ASP A 209 17.64 40.71 39.15
C ASP A 209 16.87 41.39 40.31
N PRO A 210 17.20 41.10 41.59
CA PRO A 210 16.57 41.75 42.74
C PRO A 210 16.76 43.26 42.79
N HIS A 211 17.77 43.79 42.10
CA HIS A 211 18.06 45.22 42.04
C HIS A 211 17.23 45.97 41.00
N HIS A 212 16.60 45.24 40.05
CA HIS A 212 15.81 45.81 38.95
C HIS A 212 14.47 45.08 38.75
N PRO A 213 13.55 45.14 39.74
CA PRO A 213 12.24 44.46 39.66
C PRO A 213 11.36 44.93 38.49
N GLU A 214 11.61 46.13 37.96
CA GLU A 214 10.96 46.66 36.76
C GLU A 214 11.20 45.81 35.51
N HIS A 215 12.36 45.14 35.40
CA HIS A 215 12.64 44.24 34.28
C HIS A 215 11.72 43.02 34.30
N LEU A 216 11.51 42.41 35.48
CA LEU A 216 10.57 41.31 35.65
C LEU A 216 9.13 41.74 35.32
N ALA A 217 8.71 42.91 35.79
CA ALA A 217 7.37 43.43 35.51
C ALA A 217 7.15 43.66 33.99
N ALA A 218 8.15 44.22 33.30
CA ALA A 218 8.13 44.42 31.86
C ALA A 218 8.07 43.09 31.09
N ALA A 219 8.90 42.10 31.47
CA ALA A 219 8.92 40.78 30.87
C ALA A 219 7.58 40.05 31.04
N LEU A 220 6.96 40.11 32.23
CA LEU A 220 5.65 39.53 32.49
C LEU A 220 4.53 40.20 31.68
N SER A 221 4.56 41.52 31.54
CA SER A 221 3.62 42.26 30.69
C SER A 221 3.76 41.85 29.22
N ALA A 222 5.00 41.79 28.71
CA ALA A 222 5.28 41.29 27.36
C ALA A 222 4.79 39.83 27.18
N ALA A 223 4.99 38.97 28.18
CA ALA A 223 4.53 37.58 28.16
C ALA A 223 3.01 37.48 28.02
N GLN A 224 2.27 38.32 28.76
CA GLN A 224 0.80 38.36 28.72
C GLN A 224 0.31 38.77 27.33
N VAL A 225 0.87 39.85 26.78
CA VAL A 225 0.48 40.35 25.45
C VAL A 225 0.82 39.35 24.35
N VAL A 226 2.01 38.72 24.40
CA VAL A 226 2.40 37.65 23.47
C VAL A 226 1.45 36.46 23.61
N ARG A 227 1.13 36.02 24.82
CA ARG A 227 0.21 34.89 25.06
C ARG A 227 -1.17 35.14 24.47
N GLU A 228 -1.74 36.31 24.71
CA GLU A 228 -3.08 36.66 24.21
C GLU A 228 -3.10 36.79 22.70
N THR A 229 -2.13 37.51 22.13
CA THR A 229 -2.04 37.73 20.67
C THR A 229 -1.74 36.43 19.94
N ALA A 230 -0.77 35.64 20.42
CA ALA A 230 -0.47 34.32 19.85
C ALA A 230 -1.66 33.38 20.01
N GLY A 231 -2.39 33.42 21.13
CA GLY A 231 -3.60 32.61 21.33
C GLY A 231 -4.69 32.90 20.28
N GLN A 232 -4.91 34.17 19.95
CA GLN A 232 -5.85 34.55 18.88
C GLN A 232 -5.38 34.06 17.50
N ILE A 233 -4.08 34.19 17.19
CA ILE A 233 -3.51 33.70 15.94
C ILE A 233 -3.63 32.16 15.88
N ILE A 234 -3.27 31.46 16.95
CA ILE A 234 -3.39 29.99 17.05
C ILE A 234 -4.84 29.57 16.81
N ALA A 235 -5.82 30.25 17.42
CA ALA A 235 -7.23 29.94 17.21
C ALA A 235 -7.64 30.09 15.73
N LEU A 236 -7.18 31.14 15.05
CA LEU A 236 -7.44 31.34 13.62
C LEU A 236 -6.78 30.25 12.76
N LEU A 237 -5.51 29.92 13.02
CA LEU A 237 -4.79 28.88 12.27
C LEU A 237 -5.40 27.50 12.50
N ALA A 238 -5.79 27.20 13.74
CA ALA A 238 -6.47 25.96 14.10
C ALA A 238 -7.83 25.83 13.42
N GLN A 239 -8.59 26.92 13.23
CA GLN A 239 -9.84 26.86 12.47
C GLN A 239 -9.61 26.39 11.02
N LEU A 240 -8.57 26.92 10.37
CA LEU A 240 -8.20 26.53 9.00
C LEU A 240 -7.71 25.08 8.94
N GLU A 241 -6.90 24.66 9.91
CA GLU A 241 -6.38 23.29 9.96
C GLU A 241 -7.49 22.27 10.28
N ASN A 242 -8.36 22.58 11.24
CA ASN A 242 -9.51 21.74 11.59
C ASN A 242 -10.47 21.58 10.40
N PHE A 243 -10.58 22.58 9.53
CA PHE A 243 -11.34 22.45 8.29
C PHE A 243 -10.69 21.43 7.35
N GLN A 244 -9.37 21.51 7.12
CA GLN A 244 -8.63 20.52 6.33
C GLN A 244 -8.72 19.11 6.94
N GLN A 245 -8.60 19.00 8.26
CA GLN A 245 -8.76 17.74 8.98
C GLN A 245 -10.16 17.15 8.76
N LYS A 246 -11.22 17.94 8.88
CA LYS A 246 -12.60 17.48 8.62
C LYS A 246 -12.77 16.98 7.19
N LEU A 247 -12.16 17.66 6.22
CA LEU A 247 -12.19 17.22 4.83
C LEU A 247 -11.41 15.92 4.62
N TRP A 248 -10.27 15.77 5.29
CA TRP A 248 -9.45 14.56 5.23
C TRP A 248 -10.13 13.36 5.89
N GLU A 249 -10.76 13.55 7.05
CA GLU A 249 -11.45 12.50 7.80
C GLU A 249 -12.84 12.16 7.24
N LYS A 250 -13.34 12.96 6.29
CA LYS A 250 -14.59 12.67 5.59
C LYS A 250 -14.50 11.27 4.96
N LYS A 251 -15.54 10.46 5.18
CA LYS A 251 -15.68 9.17 4.47
C LYS A 251 -15.72 9.41 2.96
N SER A 252 -14.80 8.77 2.24
CA SER A 252 -14.76 8.81 0.77
C SER A 252 -15.99 8.16 0.17
N PHE A 253 -16.55 8.79 -0.86
CA PHE A 253 -17.59 8.17 -1.66
C PHE A 253 -17.01 7.14 -2.65
N VAL A 254 -17.81 6.13 -2.99
CA VAL A 254 -17.49 5.22 -4.09
C VAL A 254 -17.94 5.88 -5.39
N LEU A 255 -16.98 6.33 -6.20
CA LEU A 255 -17.26 6.99 -7.48
C LEU A 255 -17.62 5.99 -8.58
N LYS A 256 -16.94 4.84 -8.59
CA LYS A 256 -17.16 3.78 -9.58
C LYS A 256 -17.07 2.43 -8.91
N THR A 257 -17.92 1.50 -9.36
CA THR A 257 -17.83 0.07 -9.02
C THR A 257 -17.80 -0.72 -10.31
N GLY A 258 -16.86 -1.65 -10.41
CA GLY A 258 -16.84 -2.67 -11.46
C GLY A 258 -16.70 -4.07 -10.88
N TYR A 259 -17.06 -5.05 -11.68
CA TYR A 259 -17.12 -6.46 -11.32
C TYR A 259 -16.39 -7.26 -12.40
N VAL A 260 -15.52 -8.17 -11.98
CA VAL A 260 -14.84 -9.11 -12.86
C VAL A 260 -15.23 -10.51 -12.44
N ILE A 261 -15.91 -11.23 -13.33
CA ILE A 261 -16.56 -12.50 -13.03
C ILE A 261 -16.15 -13.53 -14.07
N SER A 262 -15.63 -14.68 -13.64
CA SER A 262 -15.32 -15.75 -14.58
C SER A 262 -16.60 -16.33 -15.21
N LEU A 263 -16.55 -16.69 -16.50
CA LEU A 263 -17.68 -17.33 -17.18
C LEU A 263 -18.08 -18.66 -16.52
N ALA A 264 -17.16 -19.39 -15.86
CA ALA A 264 -17.53 -20.58 -15.11
C ALA A 264 -18.34 -20.25 -13.86
N THR A 265 -17.98 -19.20 -13.12
CA THR A 265 -18.78 -18.72 -11.98
C THR A 265 -20.19 -18.35 -12.44
N LEU A 266 -20.34 -17.68 -13.59
CA LEU A 266 -21.64 -17.35 -14.17
C LEU A 266 -22.42 -18.61 -14.58
N ARG A 267 -21.78 -19.57 -15.24
CA ARG A 267 -22.39 -20.85 -15.62
C ARG A 267 -22.94 -21.61 -14.42
N ASP A 268 -22.18 -21.64 -13.32
CA ASP A 268 -22.49 -22.45 -12.15
C ASP A 268 -23.57 -21.80 -11.27
N ASN A 269 -23.75 -20.47 -11.37
CA ASN A 269 -24.64 -19.70 -10.50
C ASN A 269 -25.86 -19.09 -11.21
N CYS A 270 -25.87 -18.95 -12.54
CA CYS A 270 -26.99 -18.39 -13.29
C CYS A 270 -27.87 -19.47 -13.95
N GLU A 271 -29.07 -19.08 -14.38
CA GLU A 271 -29.94 -19.90 -15.22
C GLU A 271 -29.31 -20.17 -16.60
N LYS A 272 -29.57 -21.34 -17.17
CA LYS A 272 -28.96 -21.77 -18.45
C LYS A 272 -29.26 -20.80 -19.60
N ASP A 273 -30.50 -20.33 -19.69
CA ASP A 273 -30.94 -19.42 -20.75
C ASP A 273 -30.27 -18.05 -20.60
N PHE A 274 -30.14 -17.56 -19.36
CA PHE A 274 -29.43 -16.31 -19.09
C PHE A 274 -27.91 -16.44 -19.36
N PHE A 275 -27.30 -17.58 -19.03
CA PHE A 275 -25.90 -17.82 -19.37
C PHE A 275 -25.67 -17.83 -20.90
N ALA A 276 -26.61 -18.36 -21.68
CA ALA A 276 -26.56 -18.25 -23.13
C ALA A 276 -26.65 -16.79 -23.62
N GLU A 277 -27.53 -15.97 -23.02
CA GLU A 277 -27.60 -14.53 -23.27
C GLU A 277 -26.26 -13.83 -22.97
N VAL A 278 -25.61 -14.18 -21.85
CA VAL A 278 -24.28 -13.64 -21.50
C VAL A 278 -23.25 -13.97 -22.58
N LEU A 279 -23.22 -15.22 -23.07
CA LEU A 279 -22.27 -15.62 -24.12
C LEU A 279 -22.47 -14.83 -25.42
N HIS A 280 -23.72 -14.65 -25.86
CA HIS A 280 -24.05 -13.79 -27.00
C HIS A 280 -23.63 -12.34 -26.77
N THR A 281 -23.95 -11.79 -25.60
CA THR A 281 -23.59 -10.42 -25.22
C THR A 281 -22.07 -10.22 -25.24
N CYS A 282 -21.29 -11.20 -24.77
CA CYS A 282 -19.83 -11.16 -24.85
C CYS A 282 -19.32 -11.29 -26.30
N ALA A 283 -19.89 -12.21 -27.09
CA ALA A 283 -19.50 -12.44 -28.48
C ALA A 283 -19.78 -11.24 -29.41
N GLY A 284 -20.79 -10.43 -29.09
CA GLY A 284 -21.10 -9.18 -29.79
C GLY A 284 -20.39 -7.93 -29.22
N ASN A 285 -19.66 -8.04 -28.10
CA ASN A 285 -19.02 -6.89 -27.46
C ASN A 285 -17.55 -6.73 -27.88
N ALA A 286 -17.31 -5.82 -28.81
CA ALA A 286 -15.98 -5.54 -29.34
C ALA A 286 -14.96 -5.12 -28.25
N ALA A 287 -15.39 -4.38 -27.22
CA ALA A 287 -14.48 -3.92 -26.16
C ALA A 287 -14.03 -5.06 -25.24
N GLN A 288 -14.96 -5.94 -24.84
CA GLN A 288 -14.64 -7.12 -24.05
C GLN A 288 -13.74 -8.12 -24.82
N LEU A 289 -14.02 -8.32 -26.11
CA LEU A 289 -13.22 -9.18 -26.98
C LEU A 289 -11.81 -8.63 -27.20
N ALA A 290 -11.68 -7.32 -27.42
CA ALA A 290 -10.38 -6.66 -27.54
C ALA A 290 -9.56 -6.82 -26.25
N GLU A 291 -10.18 -6.67 -25.08
CA GLU A 291 -9.52 -6.91 -23.80
C GLU A 291 -9.03 -8.35 -23.65
N TRP A 292 -9.85 -9.33 -24.01
CA TRP A 292 -9.44 -10.74 -23.97
C TRP A 292 -8.32 -11.04 -24.96
N ALA A 293 -8.36 -10.47 -26.16
CA ALA A 293 -7.32 -10.61 -27.16
C ALA A 293 -5.99 -9.99 -26.70
N ASP A 294 -6.03 -8.80 -26.10
CA ASP A 294 -4.81 -8.14 -25.64
C ASP A 294 -4.24 -8.76 -24.36
N THR A 295 -5.09 -8.92 -23.34
CA THR A 295 -4.65 -9.34 -21.99
C THR A 295 -4.43 -10.85 -21.91
N LEU A 296 -5.30 -11.64 -22.52
CA LEU A 296 -5.35 -13.11 -22.36
C LEU A 296 -4.91 -13.87 -23.61
N LYS A 297 -4.62 -13.14 -24.71
CA LYS A 297 -4.30 -13.72 -26.02
C LYS A 297 -5.41 -14.65 -26.54
N PHE A 298 -6.65 -14.33 -26.21
CA PHE A 298 -7.82 -15.03 -26.72
C PHE A 298 -8.10 -14.60 -28.17
N PRO A 299 -8.31 -15.53 -29.12
CA PRO A 299 -8.59 -15.16 -30.50
C PRO A 299 -9.94 -14.46 -30.63
N SER A 300 -9.93 -13.27 -31.25
CA SER A 300 -11.14 -12.51 -31.59
C SER A 300 -11.34 -12.45 -33.10
N HIS A 301 -12.57 -12.66 -33.57
CA HIS A 301 -12.97 -12.59 -34.98
C HIS A 301 -13.60 -11.24 -35.35
N GLY A 302 -13.17 -10.16 -34.69
CA GLY A 302 -13.71 -8.81 -34.92
C GLY A 302 -15.20 -8.73 -34.61
N SER A 303 -15.99 -8.18 -35.55
CA SER A 303 -17.44 -7.99 -35.42
C SER A 303 -18.29 -9.22 -35.75
N ASP A 304 -17.68 -10.36 -36.10
CA ASP A 304 -18.40 -11.60 -36.40
C ASP A 304 -18.81 -12.33 -35.11
N GLU A 305 -20.02 -12.03 -34.62
CA GLU A 305 -20.58 -12.62 -33.40
C GLU A 305 -20.66 -14.16 -33.46
N ASP A 306 -21.09 -14.72 -34.60
CA ASP A 306 -21.25 -16.18 -34.76
C ASP A 306 -19.91 -16.90 -34.69
N ALA A 307 -18.87 -16.34 -35.31
CA ALA A 307 -17.51 -16.88 -35.22
C ALA A 307 -16.95 -16.79 -33.79
N ASN A 308 -17.14 -15.65 -33.12
CA ASN A 308 -16.73 -15.45 -31.73
C ASN A 308 -17.45 -16.43 -30.78
N LEU A 309 -18.76 -16.62 -30.95
CA LEU A 309 -19.56 -17.55 -30.14
C LEU A 309 -19.10 -19.00 -30.34
N LYS A 310 -18.84 -19.42 -31.58
CA LYS A 310 -18.29 -20.75 -31.88
C LYS A 310 -16.93 -20.94 -31.22
N GLU A 311 -16.07 -19.93 -31.21
CA GLU A 311 -14.76 -19.99 -30.57
C GLU A 311 -14.86 -20.10 -29.05
N LEU A 312 -15.78 -19.34 -28.42
CA LEU A 312 -16.10 -19.46 -27.00
C LEU A 312 -16.58 -20.88 -26.66
N GLN A 313 -17.52 -21.43 -27.42
CA GLN A 313 -18.05 -22.79 -27.21
C GLN A 313 -16.99 -23.87 -27.43
N ARG A 314 -16.16 -23.74 -28.48
CA ARG A 314 -15.09 -24.69 -28.82
C ARG A 314 -14.08 -24.84 -27.69
N ARG A 315 -13.73 -23.73 -27.04
CA ARG A 315 -12.84 -23.70 -25.88
C ARG A 315 -13.55 -23.93 -24.55
N LYS A 316 -14.84 -24.35 -24.59
CA LYS A 316 -15.70 -24.54 -23.42
C LYS A 316 -15.68 -23.34 -22.49
N TRP A 317 -15.76 -22.13 -23.05
CA TRP A 317 -15.78 -20.86 -22.32
C TRP A 317 -14.72 -20.85 -21.21
N ALA A 318 -13.51 -21.35 -21.54
CA ALA A 318 -12.31 -21.38 -20.69
C ALA A 318 -12.29 -20.17 -19.77
N GLN A 319 -12.05 -20.31 -18.46
CA GLN A 319 -12.26 -19.38 -17.33
C GLN A 319 -12.22 -17.85 -17.59
N LEU A 320 -12.94 -17.35 -18.59
CA LEU A 320 -12.73 -16.04 -19.18
C LEU A 320 -13.37 -15.03 -18.22
N PRO A 321 -12.62 -14.00 -17.80
CA PRO A 321 -13.16 -12.97 -16.92
C PRO A 321 -13.99 -11.97 -17.75
N LEU A 322 -15.29 -11.89 -17.48
CA LEU A 322 -16.16 -10.80 -17.94
C LEU A 322 -15.92 -9.58 -17.03
N ASP A 323 -15.57 -8.43 -17.60
CA ASP A 323 -15.49 -7.15 -16.87
C ASP A 323 -16.70 -6.27 -17.15
N SER A 324 -17.46 -5.95 -16.11
CA SER A 324 -18.67 -5.14 -16.21
C SER A 324 -18.42 -3.72 -16.74
N ALA A 325 -17.18 -3.22 -16.76
CA ALA A 325 -16.85 -1.91 -17.34
C ALA A 325 -17.18 -1.80 -18.83
N HIS A 326 -17.22 -2.91 -19.56
CA HIS A 326 -17.52 -2.94 -20.98
C HIS A 326 -19.02 -3.06 -21.28
N PHE A 327 -19.88 -3.11 -20.25
CA PHE A 327 -21.31 -3.36 -20.40
C PHE A 327 -22.17 -2.25 -19.78
N PRO A 328 -23.38 -2.02 -20.31
CA PRO A 328 -24.32 -1.07 -19.72
C PRO A 328 -24.71 -1.44 -18.29
N ALA A 329 -24.95 -0.42 -17.45
CA ALA A 329 -25.35 -0.62 -16.05
C ALA A 329 -26.60 -1.51 -15.88
N ALA A 330 -27.55 -1.44 -16.82
CA ALA A 330 -28.75 -2.29 -16.80
C ALA A 330 -28.42 -3.79 -16.96
N PHE A 331 -27.44 -4.14 -17.81
CA PHE A 331 -26.97 -5.52 -17.97
C PHE A 331 -26.25 -5.99 -16.70
N THR A 332 -25.35 -5.16 -16.18
CA THR A 332 -24.61 -5.46 -14.93
C THR A 332 -25.56 -5.67 -13.76
N ALA A 333 -26.62 -4.87 -13.62
CA ALA A 333 -27.63 -5.05 -12.57
C ALA A 333 -28.38 -6.39 -12.72
N ARG A 334 -28.78 -6.77 -13.94
CA ARG A 334 -29.41 -8.09 -14.21
C ARG A 334 -28.45 -9.24 -13.91
N LEU A 335 -27.18 -9.12 -14.27
CA LEU A 335 -26.13 -10.10 -14.01
C LEU A 335 -25.97 -10.36 -12.50
N LEU A 336 -25.85 -9.28 -11.71
CA LEU A 336 -25.72 -9.38 -10.25
C LEU A 336 -26.99 -9.92 -9.59
N ALA A 337 -28.17 -9.52 -10.08
CA ALA A 337 -29.44 -10.03 -9.58
C ALA A 337 -29.57 -11.54 -9.81
N GLN A 338 -29.11 -12.05 -10.95
CA GLN A 338 -29.08 -13.49 -11.25
C GLN A 338 -28.13 -14.26 -10.34
N LEU A 339 -26.91 -13.76 -10.14
CA LEU A 339 -25.95 -14.34 -9.20
C LEU A 339 -26.48 -14.38 -7.76
N GLY A 340 -27.19 -13.33 -7.34
CA GLY A 340 -27.80 -13.23 -6.02
C GLY A 340 -29.02 -14.12 -5.77
N ARG A 341 -29.53 -14.85 -6.78
CA ARG A 341 -30.71 -15.73 -6.62
C ARG A 341 -30.41 -16.97 -5.80
N ARG A 342 -29.21 -17.55 -5.93
CA ARG A 342 -28.85 -18.83 -5.30
C ARG A 342 -28.17 -18.65 -3.94
N GLN A 343 -27.39 -17.60 -3.77
CA GLN A 343 -26.67 -17.29 -2.54
C GLN A 343 -26.32 -15.80 -2.47
N ALA A 344 -25.91 -15.32 -1.31
CA ALA A 344 -25.52 -13.92 -1.15
C ALA A 344 -24.29 -13.62 -2.02
N LEU A 345 -24.28 -12.45 -2.66
CA LEU A 345 -23.17 -12.02 -3.53
C LEU A 345 -21.83 -11.96 -2.77
N ASP A 346 -21.87 -11.58 -1.48
CA ASP A 346 -20.68 -11.52 -0.64
C ASP A 346 -20.06 -12.89 -0.38
N ASP A 347 -20.84 -13.97 -0.42
CA ASP A 347 -20.34 -15.33 -0.26
C ASP A 347 -19.61 -15.77 -1.53
N LEU A 348 -20.13 -15.39 -2.71
CA LEU A 348 -19.49 -15.63 -4.01
C LEU A 348 -18.26 -14.77 -4.25
N LEU A 349 -18.15 -13.63 -3.57
CA LEU A 349 -17.07 -12.69 -3.78
C LEU A 349 -15.77 -13.21 -3.14
N ASP A 350 -14.76 -13.42 -3.98
CA ASP A 350 -13.42 -13.82 -3.57
C ASP A 350 -12.58 -12.60 -3.20
N GLY A 351 -12.80 -11.45 -3.86
CA GLY A 351 -11.87 -10.33 -3.79
C GLY A 351 -12.47 -8.93 -3.88
N VAL A 352 -11.81 -7.97 -3.24
CA VAL A 352 -12.08 -6.54 -3.35
C VAL A 352 -10.79 -5.78 -3.67
N LEU A 353 -10.77 -5.08 -4.80
CA LEU A 353 -9.73 -4.09 -5.12
C LEU A 353 -10.24 -2.67 -4.86
N LEU A 354 -9.44 -1.83 -4.24
CA LEU A 354 -9.75 -0.42 -4.02
C LEU A 354 -8.68 0.44 -4.69
N HIS A 355 -9.10 1.23 -5.69
CA HIS A 355 -8.31 2.30 -6.26
C HIS A 355 -8.48 3.55 -5.42
N SER A 356 -7.58 3.77 -4.47
CA SER A 356 -7.65 4.85 -3.50
C SER A 356 -6.37 5.04 -2.70
N GLU A 357 -6.19 6.23 -2.15
CA GLU A 357 -5.38 6.47 -0.95
C GLU A 357 -5.76 5.45 0.14
N ASN A 358 -4.75 4.80 0.70
CA ASN A 358 -4.92 3.62 1.54
C ASN A 358 -5.44 3.94 2.95
N TRP A 359 -5.15 5.10 3.51
CA TRP A 359 -5.77 5.53 4.77
C TRP A 359 -7.28 5.69 4.63
N HIS A 360 -7.78 6.33 3.56
CA HIS A 360 -9.21 6.44 3.30
C HIS A 360 -9.88 5.08 3.07
N ALA A 361 -9.24 4.23 2.26
CA ALA A 361 -9.74 2.89 2.00
C ALA A 361 -9.83 2.04 3.28
N LEU A 362 -8.80 2.07 4.14
CA LEU A 362 -8.81 1.35 5.42
C LEU A 362 -9.95 1.82 6.32
N ASN A 363 -10.19 3.14 6.40
CA ASN A 363 -11.30 3.69 7.18
C ASN A 363 -12.68 3.31 6.60
N LEU A 364 -12.83 3.25 5.28
CA LEU A 364 -14.06 2.78 4.64
C LEU A 364 -14.34 1.30 4.94
N LEU A 365 -13.29 0.47 4.96
CA LEU A 365 -13.40 -0.98 5.19
C LEU A 365 -13.87 -1.33 6.60
N GLN A 366 -13.70 -0.42 7.58
CA GLN A 366 -14.06 -0.64 8.98
C GLN A 366 -15.51 -1.10 9.18
N GLU A 367 -16.44 -0.53 8.42
CA GLU A 367 -17.88 -0.83 8.57
C GLU A 367 -18.21 -2.31 8.29
N LYS A 368 -17.45 -2.96 7.40
CA LYS A 368 -17.75 -4.32 6.93
C LYS A 368 -16.74 -5.37 7.41
N TYR A 369 -15.48 -4.99 7.56
CA TYR A 369 -14.37 -5.93 7.76
C TYR A 369 -13.67 -5.80 9.12
N ARG A 370 -14.22 -5.02 10.05
CA ARG A 370 -13.74 -4.96 11.44
C ARG A 370 -13.65 -6.37 12.04
N GLU A 371 -12.49 -6.69 12.61
CA GLU A 371 -12.14 -7.98 13.21
C GLU A 371 -12.34 -9.21 12.30
N ARG A 372 -12.22 -9.06 10.97
CA ARG A 372 -12.41 -10.18 10.01
C ARG A 372 -11.14 -10.58 9.26
N ILE A 373 -10.13 -9.71 9.20
CA ILE A 373 -8.93 -9.97 8.41
C ILE A 373 -8.00 -10.88 9.20
N ARG A 374 -7.61 -12.01 8.59
CA ARG A 374 -6.72 -12.98 9.21
C ARG A 374 -5.26 -12.62 9.03
N THR A 375 -4.88 -12.28 7.81
CA THR A 375 -3.49 -11.96 7.47
C THR A 375 -3.44 -10.61 6.80
N ILE A 376 -2.63 -9.71 7.35
CA ILE A 376 -2.22 -8.50 6.65
C ILE A 376 -0.76 -8.68 6.23
N TYR A 377 -0.46 -8.57 4.95
CA TYR A 377 0.91 -8.46 4.46
C TYR A 377 1.09 -7.10 3.81
N ILE A 378 2.16 -6.38 4.17
CA ILE A 378 2.51 -5.13 3.52
C ILE A 378 4.00 -5.07 3.19
N ASP A 379 4.28 -4.51 2.01
CA ASP A 379 5.62 -4.16 1.54
C ASP A 379 5.66 -2.65 1.28
N PRO A 380 5.77 -1.84 2.34
CA PRO A 380 5.75 -0.39 2.21
C PRO A 380 6.95 0.13 1.40
N PRO A 381 6.87 1.35 0.83
CA PRO A 381 7.98 1.94 0.11
C PRO A 381 9.23 2.01 0.98
N PHE A 382 10.40 1.68 0.44
CA PHE A 382 11.64 1.68 1.20
C PHE A 382 12.09 3.08 1.61
N ASN A 383 12.69 3.18 2.79
CA ASN A 383 13.21 4.42 3.33
C ASN A 383 14.60 4.76 2.76
N LYS A 384 14.70 5.02 1.44
CA LYS A 384 15.98 5.26 0.72
C LYS A 384 16.48 6.70 0.82
N GLU A 385 17.79 6.90 0.96
CA GLU A 385 18.43 8.21 1.23
C GLU A 385 18.43 9.21 0.05
N GLN A 386 18.47 8.76 -1.20
CA GLN A 386 18.68 9.64 -2.37
C GLN A 386 17.57 9.54 -3.44
N GLU A 387 16.80 8.44 -3.43
CA GLU A 387 15.69 8.15 -4.34
C GLU A 387 14.52 7.59 -3.53
N ALA A 388 13.97 8.39 -2.63
CA ALA A 388 12.73 8.01 -1.96
C ALA A 388 11.61 7.88 -3.03
N ASP A 389 10.93 6.74 -3.07
CA ASP A 389 9.73 6.53 -3.91
C ASP A 389 8.51 7.36 -3.40
N TYR A 390 8.70 8.22 -2.38
CA TYR A 390 7.76 9.20 -1.86
C TYR A 390 8.24 10.64 -2.17
N PHE A 391 7.35 11.50 -2.68
CA PHE A 391 7.70 12.80 -3.26
C PHE A 391 7.87 13.95 -2.23
N TYR A 392 8.00 13.63 -0.95
CA TYR A 392 8.09 14.66 0.10
C TYR A 392 9.52 15.22 0.24
N LYS A 393 9.74 16.43 -0.31
CA LYS A 393 10.99 17.21 -0.17
C LYS A 393 11.10 17.94 1.16
N VAL A 394 11.01 17.23 2.27
CA VAL A 394 11.33 17.83 3.57
C VAL A 394 12.47 17.04 4.19
N GLY A 395 13.39 17.73 4.85
CA GLY A 395 14.60 17.14 5.42
C GLY A 395 14.35 16.12 6.54
N TYR A 396 13.10 15.70 6.77
CA TYR A 396 12.64 14.75 7.79
C TYR A 396 12.21 13.42 7.19
N LYS A 397 13.12 12.82 6.42
CA LYS A 397 12.94 11.53 5.74
C LYS A 397 12.27 10.46 6.64
N ASP A 398 12.90 10.16 7.77
CA ASP A 398 12.45 9.08 8.67
C ASP A 398 11.13 9.41 9.37
N ALA A 399 10.96 10.65 9.83
CA ALA A 399 9.73 11.06 10.52
C ALA A 399 8.51 11.11 9.57
N THR A 400 8.75 11.47 8.31
CA THR A 400 7.72 11.42 7.26
C THR A 400 7.30 9.99 6.99
N TRP A 401 8.28 9.09 6.82
CA TRP A 401 8.04 7.68 6.59
C TRP A 401 7.32 7.00 7.77
N ASN A 402 7.70 7.34 9.00
CA ASN A 402 7.00 6.88 10.20
C ASN A 402 5.55 7.34 10.24
N THR A 403 5.27 8.59 9.89
CA THR A 403 3.90 9.12 9.90
C THR A 403 3.03 8.45 8.84
N LEU A 404 3.59 8.22 7.64
CA LEU A 404 2.95 7.42 6.58
C LEU A 404 2.52 6.06 7.14
N LEU A 405 3.44 5.31 7.77
CA LEU A 405 3.15 3.97 8.29
C LEU A 405 2.22 3.99 9.50
N GLU A 406 2.47 4.86 10.48
CA GLU A 406 1.71 4.99 11.73
C GLU A 406 0.23 5.17 11.44
N ASN A 407 -0.11 6.12 10.55
CA ASN A 407 -1.49 6.42 10.23
C ASN A 407 -2.23 5.20 9.66
N ARG A 408 -1.55 4.38 8.85
CA ARG A 408 -2.14 3.21 8.17
C ARG A 408 -2.18 1.99 9.06
N ILE A 409 -1.12 1.71 9.82
CA ILE A 409 -1.08 0.61 10.78
C ILE A 409 -2.18 0.83 11.83
N SER A 410 -2.30 2.05 12.35
CA SER A 410 -3.37 2.43 13.28
C SER A 410 -4.76 2.21 12.69
N ALA A 411 -4.98 2.59 11.42
CA ALA A 411 -6.25 2.37 10.72
C ALA A 411 -6.51 0.89 10.35
N ALA A 412 -5.47 0.07 10.17
CA ALA A 412 -5.60 -1.34 9.81
C ALA A 412 -5.83 -2.25 11.03
N LEU A 413 -5.34 -1.86 12.21
CA LEU A 413 -5.38 -2.70 13.42
C LEU A 413 -6.80 -3.15 13.82
N PRO A 414 -7.86 -2.31 13.75
CA PRO A 414 -9.21 -2.75 14.06
C PRO A 414 -9.83 -3.72 13.03
N LEU A 415 -9.23 -3.87 11.84
CA LEU A 415 -9.68 -4.83 10.83
C LEU A 415 -9.19 -6.25 11.11
N LEU A 416 -8.09 -6.39 11.88
CA LEU A 416 -7.52 -7.70 12.24
C LEU A 416 -8.42 -8.45 13.21
N ALA A 417 -8.68 -9.72 12.89
CA ALA A 417 -9.27 -10.67 13.82
C ALA A 417 -8.34 -10.88 15.04
N GLN A 418 -8.91 -11.30 16.18
CA GLN A 418 -8.14 -11.49 17.43
C GLN A 418 -7.02 -12.52 17.29
N ASP A 419 -7.20 -13.50 16.44
CA ASP A 419 -6.25 -14.55 16.09
C ASP A 419 -5.53 -14.27 14.75
N GLY A 420 -5.65 -13.05 14.21
CA GLY A 420 -4.97 -12.60 13.01
C GLY A 420 -3.54 -12.09 13.25
N SER A 421 -2.82 -11.84 12.16
CA SER A 421 -1.45 -11.33 12.18
C SER A 421 -1.16 -10.30 11.08
N MET A 422 -0.18 -9.45 11.35
CA MET A 422 0.38 -8.49 10.39
C MET A 422 1.85 -8.84 10.14
N LEU A 423 2.22 -8.89 8.86
CA LEU A 423 3.58 -9.03 8.39
C LEU A 423 4.00 -7.77 7.65
N VAL A 424 5.12 -7.19 8.07
CA VAL A 424 5.68 -5.98 7.45
C VAL A 424 7.08 -6.27 6.94
N ARG A 425 7.25 -6.22 5.62
CA ARG A 425 8.56 -6.32 4.98
C ARG A 425 9.31 -5.00 5.10
N CYS A 426 10.60 -5.05 5.40
CA CYS A 426 11.44 -3.86 5.45
C CYS A 426 12.90 -4.16 5.11
N ASP A 427 13.56 -3.17 4.51
CA ASP A 427 15.00 -3.19 4.32
C ASP A 427 15.74 -2.75 5.59
N TYR A 428 17.07 -2.81 5.54
CA TYR A 428 17.93 -2.40 6.64
C TYR A 428 17.86 -0.89 6.97
N ASN A 429 17.27 -0.06 6.09
CA ASN A 429 17.12 1.38 6.35
C ASN A 429 15.90 1.67 7.25
N GLY A 430 14.84 0.86 7.14
CA GLY A 430 13.57 1.06 7.84
C GLY A 430 13.34 0.12 9.03
N SER A 431 14.09 -0.97 9.15
CA SER A 431 13.75 -2.08 10.06
C SER A 431 13.61 -1.66 11.53
N MET A 432 14.53 -0.84 12.06
CA MET A 432 14.45 -0.32 13.43
C MET A 432 13.16 0.47 13.67
N TYR A 433 12.80 1.34 12.73
CA TYR A 433 11.63 2.21 12.86
C TYR A 433 10.31 1.41 12.79
N VAL A 434 10.20 0.45 11.86
CA VAL A 434 9.05 -0.45 11.77
C VAL A 434 8.88 -1.26 13.05
N ARG A 435 9.98 -1.79 13.58
CA ARG A 435 9.96 -2.58 14.82
C ARG A 435 9.38 -1.76 15.97
N MET A 436 9.92 -0.56 16.21
CA MET A 436 9.47 0.34 17.29
C MET A 436 8.01 0.77 17.11
N LEU A 437 7.62 1.05 15.86
CA LEU A 437 6.25 1.43 15.53
C LEU A 437 5.26 0.29 15.80
N LEU A 438 5.57 -0.93 15.37
CA LEU A 438 4.72 -2.09 15.63
C LEU A 438 4.66 -2.43 17.13
N ASP A 439 5.76 -2.35 17.86
CA ASP A 439 5.78 -2.54 19.32
C ASP A 439 4.82 -1.53 20.01
N GLN A 440 4.78 -0.27 19.56
CA GLN A 440 3.89 0.76 20.10
C GLN A 440 2.40 0.49 19.83
N HIS A 441 2.04 -0.05 18.65
CA HIS A 441 0.64 -0.26 18.26
C HIS A 441 0.08 -1.63 18.63
N PHE A 442 0.90 -2.69 18.58
CA PHE A 442 0.49 -4.04 18.91
C PHE A 442 0.80 -4.41 20.37
N GLY A 443 1.76 -3.74 21.00
CA GLY A 443 2.37 -4.20 22.26
C GLY A 443 3.57 -5.11 22.00
N LYS A 444 4.62 -4.95 22.81
CA LYS A 444 5.89 -5.72 22.68
C LYS A 444 5.69 -7.23 22.84
N GLU A 445 4.73 -7.61 23.67
CA GLU A 445 4.32 -8.98 23.94
C GLU A 445 3.67 -9.69 22.75
N ASN A 446 3.18 -8.91 21.78
CA ASN A 446 2.52 -9.42 20.57
C ASN A 446 3.47 -9.60 19.39
N PHE A 447 4.75 -9.24 19.54
CA PHE A 447 5.80 -9.66 18.63
C PHE A 447 5.92 -11.19 18.63
N ARG A 448 6.02 -11.79 17.44
CA ARG A 448 6.21 -13.24 17.30
C ARG A 448 7.62 -13.54 16.80
N ASN A 449 7.95 -13.06 15.60
CA ASN A 449 9.23 -13.36 14.98
C ASN A 449 9.72 -12.22 14.07
N GLU A 450 11.03 -12.11 13.97
CA GLU A 450 11.70 -11.49 12.84
C GLU A 450 12.12 -12.64 11.91
N ILE A 451 11.57 -12.61 10.69
CA ILE A 451 11.83 -13.60 9.65
C ILE A 451 12.82 -12.99 8.68
N ILE A 452 13.93 -13.69 8.45
CA ILE A 452 14.98 -13.24 7.53
C ILE A 452 14.68 -13.80 6.14
N ILE A 453 14.44 -12.91 5.17
CA ILE A 453 14.10 -13.28 3.79
C ILE A 453 15.24 -12.92 2.84
N ASN A 454 15.35 -13.66 1.74
CA ASN A 454 16.34 -13.40 0.70
C ASN A 454 15.95 -12.19 -0.16
N ARG A 455 16.85 -11.23 -0.37
CA ARG A 455 16.58 -10.05 -1.21
C ARG A 455 16.74 -10.36 -2.69
N THR A 456 17.94 -10.76 -3.10
CA THR A 456 18.26 -11.14 -4.48
C THR A 456 19.31 -12.25 -4.49
N LEU A 457 19.12 -13.24 -5.36
CA LEU A 457 20.14 -14.29 -5.59
C LEU A 457 21.42 -13.75 -6.26
N ALA A 458 21.33 -12.60 -6.95
CA ALA A 458 22.47 -11.94 -7.58
C ALA A 458 23.33 -11.18 -6.56
N LYS A 459 24.62 -11.50 -6.49
CA LYS A 459 25.57 -10.91 -5.53
C LYS A 459 26.37 -9.80 -6.22
N GLN A 460 26.13 -8.55 -5.85
CA GLN A 460 26.99 -7.43 -6.25
C GLN A 460 27.92 -7.03 -5.11
N ARG A 461 29.22 -6.96 -5.39
CA ARG A 461 30.21 -6.52 -4.41
C ARG A 461 30.11 -5.01 -4.27
N VAL A 462 29.92 -4.53 -3.04
CA VAL A 462 29.93 -3.10 -2.72
C VAL A 462 31.23 -2.78 -2.00
N ALA A 463 31.83 -1.62 -2.30
CA ALA A 463 33.03 -1.18 -1.59
C ALA A 463 32.67 -0.76 -0.16
N ARG A 464 33.55 -1.06 0.81
CA ARG A 464 33.45 -0.65 2.23
C ARG A 464 32.28 -1.22 3.03
N GLN A 465 31.56 -2.24 2.53
CA GLN A 465 30.55 -2.98 3.29
C GLN A 465 30.37 -4.41 2.78
N PHE A 466 29.73 -5.27 3.58
CA PHE A 466 29.28 -6.58 3.11
C PHE A 466 28.11 -6.42 2.12
N THR A 467 28.01 -7.34 1.16
CA THR A 467 26.86 -7.37 0.25
C THR A 467 25.60 -7.65 1.05
N VAL A 468 24.63 -6.72 0.99
CA VAL A 468 23.31 -6.89 1.61
C VAL A 468 22.53 -7.95 0.83
N GLN A 469 22.26 -9.09 1.47
CA GLN A 469 21.60 -10.25 0.84
C GLN A 469 20.22 -10.54 1.43
N THR A 470 19.89 -9.93 2.57
CA THR A 470 18.68 -10.23 3.32
C THR A 470 17.89 -8.97 3.63
N GLU A 471 16.61 -9.18 3.90
CA GLU A 471 15.66 -8.20 4.43
C GLU A 471 14.91 -8.82 5.60
N SER A 472 14.28 -7.98 6.41
CA SER A 472 13.51 -8.42 7.58
C SER A 472 12.02 -8.40 7.26
N LEU A 473 11.32 -9.44 7.69
CA LEU A 473 9.87 -9.54 7.67
C LEU A 473 9.40 -9.70 9.13
N PHE A 474 8.82 -8.63 9.69
CA PHE A 474 8.34 -8.64 11.07
C PHE A 474 6.94 -9.22 11.16
N LEU A 475 6.76 -10.25 11.99
CA LEU A 475 5.48 -10.87 12.29
C LEU A 475 4.98 -10.43 13.67
N TYR A 476 3.83 -9.77 13.68
CA TYR A 476 3.07 -9.42 14.88
C TYR A 476 1.71 -10.09 14.86
N ALA A 477 1.29 -10.61 16.01
CA ALA A 477 -0.06 -11.13 16.19
C ALA A 477 -0.98 -10.04 16.75
N ARG A 478 -2.28 -10.14 16.51
CA ARG A 478 -3.25 -9.26 17.17
C ARG A 478 -3.36 -9.53 18.68
N SER A 479 -3.24 -10.80 19.06
CA SER A 479 -3.25 -11.26 20.45
C SER A 479 -2.47 -12.57 20.63
N GLU A 480 -2.49 -13.15 21.82
CA GLU A 480 -1.95 -14.48 22.12
C GLU A 480 -2.73 -15.63 21.44
N GLN A 481 -3.92 -15.37 20.88
CA GLN A 481 -4.73 -16.39 20.19
C GLN A 481 -4.17 -16.82 18.83
N PHE A 482 -3.24 -16.04 18.26
CA PHE A 482 -2.62 -16.36 16.98
C PHE A 482 -1.79 -17.66 17.07
N LEU A 483 -2.07 -18.59 16.17
CA LEU A 483 -1.30 -19.82 15.99
C LEU A 483 -0.71 -19.83 14.57
N PRO A 484 0.62 -19.90 14.41
CA PRO A 484 1.25 -20.04 13.11
C PRO A 484 1.01 -21.45 12.56
N GLY A 485 0.77 -21.54 11.25
CA GLY A 485 0.76 -22.80 10.51
C GLY A 485 2.18 -23.34 10.32
N GLU A 486 2.32 -24.66 10.41
CA GLU A 486 3.59 -25.34 10.14
C GLU A 486 3.82 -25.41 8.63
N VAL A 487 4.99 -24.94 8.18
CA VAL A 487 5.42 -25.05 6.79
C VAL A 487 6.64 -25.97 6.74
N GLU A 488 6.56 -26.99 5.89
CA GLU A 488 7.67 -27.91 5.64
C GLU A 488 8.37 -27.56 4.32
N ARG A 489 9.68 -27.81 4.24
CA ARG A 489 10.43 -27.79 2.98
C ARG A 489 11.12 -29.12 2.73
N PRO A 490 11.26 -29.57 1.47
CA PRO A 490 11.98 -30.79 1.15
C PRO A 490 13.46 -30.70 1.52
N THR A 491 14.02 -31.80 2.01
CA THR A 491 15.45 -31.96 2.29
C THR A 491 16.01 -33.20 1.60
N ALA A 492 17.33 -33.33 1.58
CA ALA A 492 17.95 -34.55 1.06
C ALA A 492 17.49 -35.75 1.91
N PRO A 493 16.90 -36.80 1.31
CA PRO A 493 16.35 -37.92 2.07
C PRO A 493 17.45 -38.60 2.90
N GLN A 494 17.31 -38.58 4.22
CA GLN A 494 18.22 -39.22 5.16
C GLN A 494 17.46 -40.17 6.07
N TRP A 495 18.00 -41.37 6.22
CA TRP A 495 17.46 -42.35 7.15
C TRP A 495 18.18 -42.22 8.49
N HIS A 496 17.40 -42.06 9.54
CA HIS A 496 17.90 -41.95 10.90
C HIS A 496 17.30 -43.04 11.78
N PRO A 497 18.07 -43.60 12.73
CA PRO A 497 17.52 -44.53 13.72
C PRO A 497 16.32 -43.93 14.44
N LEU A 498 15.31 -44.76 14.72
CA LEU A 498 14.08 -44.32 15.37
C LEU A 498 14.40 -43.58 16.69
N LEU A 499 13.92 -42.35 16.81
CA LEU A 499 14.28 -41.48 17.93
C LEU A 499 13.85 -42.09 19.27
N HIS A 500 14.73 -42.03 20.28
CA HIS A 500 14.47 -42.54 21.61
C HIS A 500 14.99 -41.59 22.72
N PHE A 501 14.26 -41.47 23.82
CA PHE A 501 14.58 -40.58 24.94
C PHE A 501 15.14 -41.33 26.16
N PRO A 502 15.98 -40.70 27.00
CA PRO A 502 16.57 -41.31 28.20
C PRO A 502 15.52 -41.45 29.32
N ARG A 503 14.68 -42.48 29.21
CA ARG A 503 13.70 -42.88 30.23
C ARG A 503 13.33 -44.33 29.97
N ALA A 504 13.49 -45.20 30.97
CA ALA A 504 13.16 -46.62 30.82
C ALA A 504 11.66 -46.80 30.49
N ASP A 505 11.38 -47.62 29.48
CA ASP A 505 10.06 -48.09 29.08
C ASP A 505 10.23 -49.50 28.49
N GLU A 506 9.17 -50.31 28.52
CA GLU A 506 9.16 -51.68 27.98
C GLU A 506 8.10 -51.86 26.90
N ARG A 507 7.36 -50.80 26.55
CA ARG A 507 6.31 -50.85 25.54
C ARG A 507 6.91 -51.02 24.14
N PRO A 508 6.68 -52.15 23.44
CA PRO A 508 7.23 -52.35 22.12
C PRO A 508 6.54 -51.49 21.07
N ARG A 509 7.13 -51.41 19.88
CA ARG A 509 6.50 -50.92 18.65
C ARG A 509 6.53 -52.00 17.59
N ILE A 510 5.49 -52.04 16.77
CA ILE A 510 5.39 -52.94 15.62
C ILE A 510 5.81 -52.13 14.40
N LEU A 511 6.85 -52.58 13.70
CA LEU A 511 7.31 -51.99 12.44
C LEU A 511 7.37 -53.09 11.39
N LEU A 512 6.63 -52.92 10.29
CA LEU A 512 6.58 -53.88 9.17
C LEU A 512 6.28 -55.33 9.64
N GLY A 513 5.40 -55.48 10.64
CA GLY A 513 5.03 -56.78 11.23
C GLY A 513 6.03 -57.36 12.24
N GLN A 514 7.15 -56.70 12.50
CA GLN A 514 8.15 -57.11 13.49
C GLN A 514 8.06 -56.28 14.77
N THR A 515 8.28 -56.90 15.93
CA THR A 515 8.16 -56.26 17.25
C THR A 515 9.53 -55.77 17.74
N PHE A 516 9.65 -54.48 18.04
CA PHE A 516 10.87 -53.83 18.51
C PHE A 516 10.68 -53.20 19.89
N TYR A 517 11.45 -53.67 20.87
CA TYR A 517 11.52 -53.10 22.22
C TYR A 517 12.48 -51.91 22.26
N PRO A 518 12.28 -50.88 23.09
CA PRO A 518 13.21 -49.76 23.14
C PRO A 518 14.59 -50.19 23.65
N PRO A 519 15.67 -49.47 23.31
CA PRO A 519 17.00 -49.74 23.85
C PRO A 519 17.02 -49.64 25.38
N ARG A 520 18.00 -50.31 26.01
CA ARG A 520 18.13 -50.30 27.49
C ARG A 520 18.12 -48.88 28.06
N ASN A 521 17.28 -48.66 29.08
CA ASN A 521 17.06 -47.36 29.75
C ASN A 521 16.54 -46.24 28.82
N ARG A 522 15.97 -46.58 27.65
CA ARG A 522 15.36 -45.64 26.71
C ARG A 522 13.87 -45.94 26.52
N ARG A 523 13.16 -44.96 25.94
CA ARG A 523 11.79 -45.09 25.44
C ARG A 523 11.73 -44.65 24.00
N TRP A 524 10.91 -45.29 23.18
CA TRP A 524 10.61 -44.78 21.85
C TRP A 524 9.93 -43.41 21.93
N ALA A 525 10.37 -42.48 21.10
CA ALA A 525 9.81 -41.13 21.02
C ALA A 525 8.42 -41.14 20.37
N LEU A 526 8.21 -42.00 19.38
CA LEU A 526 6.97 -42.08 18.60
C LEU A 526 5.96 -43.07 19.20
N SER A 527 4.68 -42.74 19.08
CA SER A 527 3.56 -43.66 19.34
C SER A 527 3.44 -44.70 18.21
N GLN A 528 2.69 -45.78 18.47
CA GLN A 528 2.41 -46.78 17.42
C GLN A 528 1.65 -46.15 16.24
N GLU A 529 0.61 -45.35 16.53
CA GLU A 529 -0.17 -44.64 15.51
C GLU A 529 0.68 -43.78 14.57
N ARG A 530 1.65 -43.03 15.09
CA ARG A 530 2.55 -42.22 14.25
C ARG A 530 3.46 -43.09 13.39
N ILE A 531 3.95 -44.21 13.94
CA ILE A 531 4.79 -45.14 13.18
C ILE A 531 3.98 -45.77 12.04
N ASP A 532 2.72 -46.15 12.29
CA ASP A 532 1.83 -46.71 11.27
C ASP A 532 1.59 -45.69 10.14
N GLN A 533 1.32 -44.42 10.48
CA GLN A 533 1.19 -43.33 9.50
C GLN A 533 2.45 -43.13 8.66
N PHE A 534 3.65 -43.25 9.26
CA PHE A 534 4.91 -43.17 8.51
C PHE A 534 5.14 -44.41 7.65
N ALA A 535 4.73 -45.58 8.10
CA ALA A 535 4.84 -46.83 7.34
C ALA A 535 3.92 -46.82 6.10
N GLU A 536 2.69 -46.33 6.22
CA GLU A 536 1.76 -46.12 5.09
C GLU A 536 2.34 -45.20 4.02
N ARG A 537 3.14 -44.21 4.44
CA ARG A 537 3.84 -43.25 3.56
C ARG A 537 5.18 -43.79 3.04
N GLY A 538 5.55 -45.03 3.36
CA GLY A 538 6.83 -45.63 2.95
C GLY A 538 8.06 -45.00 3.61
N LYS A 539 7.90 -44.31 4.73
CA LYS A 539 8.98 -43.60 5.45
C LYS A 539 9.65 -44.43 6.55
N ILE A 540 9.31 -45.71 6.68
CA ILE A 540 9.89 -46.63 7.67
C ILE A 540 10.67 -47.72 6.94
N ARG A 541 11.88 -48.04 7.43
CA ARG A 541 12.64 -49.21 6.99
C ARG A 541 13.34 -49.87 8.16
N ILE A 542 13.78 -51.11 7.94
CA ILE A 542 14.66 -51.83 8.86
C ILE A 542 16.02 -51.94 8.18
N ASN A 543 17.05 -51.37 8.78
CA ASN A 543 18.41 -51.45 8.27
C ASN A 543 19.08 -52.74 8.78
N PRO A 544 19.35 -53.73 7.91
CA PRO A 544 19.88 -55.03 8.32
C PRO A 544 21.33 -54.99 8.84
N GLU A 545 22.09 -53.93 8.54
CA GLU A 545 23.48 -53.77 9.00
C GLU A 545 23.57 -53.17 10.41
N GLY A 546 22.47 -52.59 10.91
CA GLY A 546 22.38 -52.03 12.25
C GLY A 546 21.84 -53.03 13.28
N GLY A 547 22.09 -52.78 14.56
CA GLY A 547 21.55 -53.56 15.67
C GLY A 547 21.67 -52.83 17.00
N TYR A 548 20.89 -53.24 17.99
CA TYR A 548 20.93 -52.67 19.34
C TYR A 548 20.52 -53.70 20.39
N THR A 549 20.92 -53.46 21.64
CA THR A 549 20.46 -54.24 22.79
C THR A 549 19.19 -53.63 23.36
N ASP A 550 18.13 -54.43 23.42
CA ASP A 550 16.83 -53.97 23.93
C ASP A 550 16.79 -53.86 25.46
N CYS A 551 15.66 -53.40 26.00
CA CYS A 551 15.41 -53.28 27.43
C CYS A 551 15.41 -54.61 28.20
N ARG A 552 15.32 -55.75 27.50
CA ARG A 552 15.34 -57.11 28.06
C ARG A 552 16.71 -57.78 27.98
N GLY A 553 17.70 -57.10 27.40
CA GLY A 553 19.05 -57.62 27.23
C GLY A 553 19.22 -58.52 26.00
N GLN A 554 18.25 -58.53 25.08
CA GLN A 554 18.35 -59.26 23.81
C GLN A 554 19.06 -58.39 22.75
N GLU A 555 20.00 -58.97 22.03
CA GLU A 555 20.59 -58.33 20.85
C GLU A 555 19.63 -58.46 19.66
N ILE A 556 19.16 -57.32 19.17
CA ILE A 556 18.29 -57.22 18.00
C ILE A 556 19.13 -56.87 16.78
N SER A 557 19.07 -57.73 15.76
CA SER A 557 19.62 -57.46 14.42
C SER A 557 18.55 -56.77 13.58
N GLY A 558 18.93 -55.67 12.92
CA GLY A 558 18.01 -54.78 12.23
C GLY A 558 17.70 -53.53 13.05
N MET A 559 18.18 -52.35 12.62
CA MET A 559 17.84 -51.07 13.25
C MET A 559 16.60 -50.46 12.59
N PRO A 560 15.52 -50.18 13.34
CA PRO A 560 14.40 -49.40 12.82
C PRO A 560 14.84 -47.98 12.49
N GLU A 561 14.59 -47.54 11.26
CA GLU A 561 14.93 -46.19 10.77
C GLU A 561 13.69 -45.48 10.22
N LEU A 562 13.66 -44.17 10.41
CA LEU A 562 12.68 -43.24 9.85
C LEU A 562 13.35 -42.37 8.78
N LEU A 563 12.67 -42.18 7.66
CA LEU A 563 13.10 -41.28 6.61
C LEU A 563 12.75 -39.83 6.95
N TYR A 564 13.78 -38.99 7.02
CA TYR A 564 13.68 -37.54 7.08
C TYR A 564 14.00 -36.97 5.69
N ASP A 565 12.96 -36.54 5.00
CA ASP A 565 12.96 -35.98 3.64
C ASP A 565 12.32 -34.57 3.60
N VAL A 566 11.90 -34.07 4.76
CA VAL A 566 11.33 -32.74 4.97
C VAL A 566 11.86 -32.17 6.28
N GLU A 567 11.95 -30.85 6.35
CA GLU A 567 12.22 -30.13 7.59
C GLU A 567 11.22 -28.99 7.80
N LEU A 568 10.90 -28.71 9.07
CA LEU A 568 10.09 -27.56 9.44
C LEU A 568 10.88 -26.28 9.18
N VAL A 569 10.25 -25.34 8.47
CA VAL A 569 10.83 -24.05 8.16
C VAL A 569 10.76 -23.15 9.41
N GLY A 570 11.93 -22.69 9.87
CA GLY A 570 12.04 -21.72 10.96
C GLY A 570 11.80 -20.27 10.51
N ASN A 571 12.46 -19.32 11.18
CA ASN A 571 12.43 -17.90 10.85
C ASN A 571 13.47 -17.48 9.78
N GLU A 572 14.09 -18.43 9.09
CA GLU A 572 15.06 -18.20 8.02
C GLU A 572 14.50 -18.72 6.69
N TRP A 573 14.07 -17.80 5.82
CA TRP A 573 13.46 -18.08 4.53
C TRP A 573 14.40 -17.69 3.40
N LEU A 574 15.63 -18.22 3.43
CA LEU A 574 16.64 -17.94 2.41
C LEU A 574 16.55 -18.87 1.18
N ASP A 575 15.75 -19.93 1.28
CA ASP A 575 15.53 -20.95 0.24
C ASP A 575 14.62 -20.47 -0.90
N ILE A 576 13.86 -19.40 -0.67
CA ILE A 576 12.95 -18.81 -1.66
C ILE A 576 13.40 -17.39 -2.02
N PRO A 577 13.18 -16.93 -3.27
CA PRO A 577 13.47 -15.55 -3.64
C PRO A 577 12.48 -14.59 -2.96
N GLY A 578 12.93 -13.40 -2.57
CA GLY A 578 12.04 -12.34 -2.09
C GLY A 578 11.40 -11.51 -3.21
N TYR A 579 12.04 -11.41 -4.38
CA TYR A 579 11.56 -10.65 -5.52
C TYR A 579 11.52 -11.48 -6.82
N ALA A 580 10.63 -11.10 -7.73
CA ALA A 580 10.50 -11.62 -9.09
C ALA A 580 10.56 -10.49 -10.12
N GLN A 581 10.82 -10.82 -11.40
CA GLN A 581 10.86 -9.87 -12.52
C GLN A 581 10.03 -10.39 -13.69
N ARG A 582 8.71 -10.54 -13.51
CA ARG A 582 7.86 -11.19 -14.53
C ARG A 582 6.88 -10.23 -15.20
N HIS A 583 6.35 -9.27 -14.46
CA HIS A 583 5.27 -8.40 -14.94
C HIS A 583 5.72 -6.98 -15.33
N GLN A 584 7.01 -6.79 -15.65
CA GLN A 584 7.60 -5.48 -15.96
C GLN A 584 7.40 -4.44 -14.84
N PHE A 585 7.13 -4.90 -13.61
CA PHE A 585 7.08 -4.09 -12.42
C PHE A 585 8.43 -4.16 -11.69
N PRO A 586 9.06 -3.03 -11.32
CA PRO A 586 10.44 -2.99 -10.83
C PRO A 586 10.69 -3.75 -9.52
N THR A 587 9.70 -3.76 -8.63
CA THR A 587 9.79 -4.33 -7.27
C THR A 587 8.59 -5.22 -7.03
N GLU A 588 8.57 -6.37 -7.70
CA GLU A 588 7.50 -7.36 -7.58
C GLU A 588 7.87 -8.42 -6.54
N ASN A 589 7.08 -8.55 -5.48
CA ASN A 589 7.20 -9.64 -4.50
C ASN A 589 7.12 -11.00 -5.20
N ALA A 590 7.99 -11.94 -4.81
CA ALA A 590 7.93 -13.30 -5.33
C ALA A 590 6.66 -14.02 -4.83
N GLU A 591 6.00 -14.76 -5.71
CA GLU A 591 4.82 -15.55 -5.34
C GLU A 591 5.16 -16.63 -4.29
N ALA A 592 6.34 -17.25 -4.35
CA ALA A 592 6.77 -18.24 -3.36
C ALA A 592 6.82 -17.67 -1.92
N LEU A 593 7.28 -16.42 -1.77
CA LEU A 593 7.29 -15.72 -0.48
C LEU A 593 5.87 -15.53 0.03
N LEU A 594 4.97 -14.99 -0.80
CA LEU A 594 3.61 -14.70 -0.36
C LEU A 594 2.78 -15.96 -0.14
N ARG A 595 3.07 -17.04 -0.88
CA ARG A 595 2.51 -18.35 -0.59
C ARG A 595 2.85 -18.79 0.83
N ARG A 596 4.14 -18.75 1.19
CA ARG A 596 4.59 -19.14 2.53
C ARG A 596 3.98 -18.26 3.62
N VAL A 597 3.88 -16.95 3.40
CA VAL A 597 3.18 -16.02 4.31
C VAL A 597 1.72 -16.44 4.50
N ILE A 598 0.96 -16.63 3.42
CA ILE A 598 -0.48 -16.90 3.48
C ILE A 598 -0.76 -18.28 4.08
N GLU A 599 -0.03 -19.31 3.67
CA GLU A 599 -0.19 -20.68 4.20
C GLU A 599 0.18 -20.77 5.69
N SER A 600 1.18 -20.01 6.16
CA SER A 600 1.59 -20.02 7.58
C SER A 600 0.72 -19.16 8.49
N THR A 601 -0.19 -18.34 7.97
CA THR A 601 -0.96 -17.39 8.79
C THR A 601 -2.47 -17.45 8.60
N SER A 602 -2.96 -18.17 7.58
CA SER A 602 -4.38 -18.26 7.25
C SER A 602 -4.79 -19.62 6.69
N ALA A 603 -6.06 -19.98 6.87
CA ALA A 603 -6.70 -21.13 6.26
C ALA A 603 -7.45 -20.74 4.95
N PRO A 604 -7.79 -21.71 4.08
CA PRO A 604 -8.70 -21.44 2.96
C PRO A 604 -10.02 -20.80 3.44
N GLY A 605 -10.50 -19.80 2.71
CA GLY A 605 -11.69 -19.01 3.07
C GLY A 605 -11.42 -17.78 3.95
N ASP A 606 -10.28 -17.70 4.62
CA ASP A 606 -9.91 -16.54 5.43
C ASP A 606 -9.62 -15.31 4.56
N TRP A 607 -9.69 -14.12 5.17
CA TRP A 607 -9.40 -12.85 4.52
C TRP A 607 -7.92 -12.47 4.64
N VAL A 608 -7.29 -12.20 3.49
CA VAL A 608 -5.92 -11.67 3.36
C VAL A 608 -5.98 -10.24 2.84
N MET A 609 -5.27 -9.31 3.46
CA MET A 609 -5.26 -7.91 3.03
C MET A 609 -3.84 -7.41 2.74
N ASP A 610 -3.74 -6.57 1.70
CA ASP A 610 -2.54 -5.80 1.39
C ASP A 610 -2.92 -4.38 0.98
N PHE A 611 -2.52 -3.40 1.80
CA PHE A 611 -2.77 -1.98 1.57
C PHE A 611 -1.56 -1.21 1.03
N PHE A 612 -0.51 -1.93 0.61
CA PHE A 612 0.61 -1.46 -0.20
C PHE A 612 0.80 -2.43 -1.38
N LEU A 613 -0.28 -2.63 -2.15
CA LEU A 613 -0.43 -3.78 -3.04
C LEU A 613 0.61 -3.85 -4.17
N GLY A 614 1.10 -2.70 -4.64
CA GLY A 614 2.13 -2.63 -5.67
C GLY A 614 1.72 -3.40 -6.93
N SER A 615 2.42 -4.49 -7.26
CA SER A 615 2.14 -5.29 -8.46
C SER A 615 0.96 -6.28 -8.35
N GLY A 616 0.30 -6.38 -7.19
CA GLY A 616 -0.83 -7.31 -7.00
C GLY A 616 -0.45 -8.75 -6.70
N THR A 617 0.79 -9.04 -6.27
CA THR A 617 1.22 -10.40 -5.94
C THR A 617 0.40 -11.01 -4.81
N THR A 618 0.07 -10.23 -3.77
CA THR A 618 -0.63 -10.75 -2.57
C THR A 618 -2.02 -11.24 -2.90
N THR A 619 -2.79 -10.45 -3.65
CA THR A 619 -4.15 -10.83 -4.09
C THR A 619 -4.11 -11.98 -5.08
N ALA A 620 -3.11 -12.03 -5.97
CA ALA A 620 -2.92 -13.15 -6.90
C ALA A 620 -2.62 -14.47 -6.17
N ALA A 621 -1.73 -14.44 -5.17
CA ALA A 621 -1.40 -15.60 -4.34
C ALA A 621 -2.61 -16.05 -3.50
N ALA A 622 -3.31 -15.10 -2.85
CA ALA A 622 -4.48 -15.40 -2.04
C ALA A 622 -5.60 -16.06 -2.85
N GLN A 623 -5.92 -15.55 -4.05
CA GLN A 623 -6.93 -16.14 -4.94
C GLN A 623 -6.58 -17.61 -5.28
N LYS A 624 -5.34 -17.87 -5.69
CA LYS A 624 -4.88 -19.22 -6.09
C LYS A 624 -4.90 -20.19 -4.93
N LEU A 625 -4.65 -19.69 -3.71
CA LEU A 625 -4.68 -20.46 -2.48
C LEU A 625 -6.10 -20.60 -1.89
N GLY A 626 -7.14 -20.05 -2.54
CA GLY A 626 -8.52 -20.16 -2.08
C GLY A 626 -8.82 -19.32 -0.82
N ARG A 627 -8.13 -18.19 -0.64
CA ARG A 627 -8.41 -17.20 0.39
C ARG A 627 -9.21 -16.05 -0.20
N LYS A 628 -10.05 -15.41 0.61
CA LYS A 628 -10.65 -14.13 0.25
C LYS A 628 -9.61 -13.02 0.39
N TRP A 629 -9.71 -11.96 -0.39
CA TRP A 629 -8.66 -10.92 -0.36
C TRP A 629 -9.15 -9.49 -0.54
N ILE A 630 -8.36 -8.56 0.00
CA ILE A 630 -8.54 -7.12 -0.16
C ILE A 630 -7.20 -6.50 -0.58
N GLY A 631 -7.20 -5.81 -1.71
CA GLY A 631 -6.03 -5.09 -2.20
C GLY A 631 -6.31 -3.60 -2.34
N ILE A 632 -5.40 -2.76 -1.86
CA ILE A 632 -5.51 -1.29 -2.00
C ILE A 632 -4.29 -0.74 -2.73
N GLU A 633 -4.54 0.04 -3.78
CA GLU A 633 -3.51 0.78 -4.50
C GLU A 633 -4.07 2.09 -5.05
N MET A 634 -3.28 3.15 -4.97
CA MET A 634 -3.66 4.49 -5.41
C MET A 634 -3.08 4.84 -6.79
N GLY A 635 -1.97 4.21 -7.17
CA GLY A 635 -1.27 4.53 -8.42
C GLY A 635 -1.92 3.94 -9.68
N ASP A 636 -1.60 4.52 -10.82
CA ASP A 636 -2.12 4.13 -12.16
C ASP A 636 -1.82 2.68 -12.54
N HIS A 637 -0.81 2.08 -11.91
CA HIS A 637 -0.53 0.65 -12.06
C HIS A 637 -1.66 -0.24 -11.51
N PHE A 638 -2.63 0.31 -10.80
CA PHE A 638 -3.91 -0.34 -10.53
C PHE A 638 -4.57 -0.83 -11.82
N PHE A 639 -4.76 0.08 -12.80
CA PHE A 639 -5.44 -0.26 -14.06
C PHE A 639 -4.51 -0.90 -15.09
N SER A 640 -3.23 -0.54 -15.10
CA SER A 640 -2.28 -1.05 -16.10
C SER A 640 -1.58 -2.35 -15.72
N VAL A 641 -1.51 -2.69 -14.42
CA VAL A 641 -0.79 -3.89 -13.93
C VAL A 641 -1.70 -4.80 -13.10
N ILE A 642 -2.27 -4.29 -12.00
CA ILE A 642 -3.01 -5.11 -11.02
C ILE A 642 -4.28 -5.72 -11.64
N LEU A 643 -5.14 -4.88 -12.23
CA LEU A 643 -6.41 -5.34 -12.78
C LEU A 643 -6.21 -6.35 -13.93
N PRO A 644 -5.32 -6.11 -14.92
CA PRO A 644 -4.96 -7.11 -15.92
C PRO A 644 -4.34 -8.38 -15.33
N ARG A 645 -3.50 -8.27 -14.28
CA ARG A 645 -2.94 -9.43 -13.57
C ARG A 645 -4.05 -10.28 -12.97
N MET A 646 -4.99 -9.68 -12.23
CA MET A 646 -6.07 -10.43 -11.61
C MET A 646 -7.00 -11.10 -12.64
N LYS A 647 -7.24 -10.45 -13.79
CA LYS A 647 -7.94 -11.08 -14.93
C LYS A 647 -7.19 -12.32 -15.45
N LYS A 648 -5.86 -12.26 -15.58
CA LYS A 648 -5.03 -13.42 -15.95
C LYS A 648 -5.11 -14.53 -14.90
N VAL A 649 -5.12 -14.20 -13.61
CA VAL A 649 -5.29 -15.18 -12.52
C VAL A 649 -6.63 -15.89 -12.64
N LEU A 650 -7.72 -15.15 -12.84
CA LEU A 650 -9.05 -15.73 -13.08
C LEU A 650 -9.07 -16.60 -14.33
N PHE A 651 -8.33 -16.23 -15.39
CA PHE A 651 -8.23 -17.06 -16.60
C PHE A 651 -7.44 -18.36 -16.40
N GLY A 652 -6.64 -18.49 -15.33
CA GLY A 652 -5.81 -19.66 -15.05
C GLY A 652 -4.36 -19.48 -15.51
N ASP A 653 -3.68 -18.45 -15.00
CA ASP A 653 -2.28 -18.19 -15.33
C ASP A 653 -1.36 -19.33 -14.87
N ALA A 654 -0.28 -19.58 -15.61
CA ALA A 654 0.71 -20.61 -15.30
C ALA A 654 1.88 -20.04 -14.47
N SER A 655 1.61 -19.63 -13.23
CA SER A 655 2.63 -19.23 -12.26
C SER A 655 3.15 -20.40 -11.42
N GLU A 656 4.13 -20.11 -10.57
CA GLU A 656 4.70 -21.10 -9.64
C GLU A 656 3.65 -21.66 -8.69
N ILE A 657 2.87 -20.79 -8.03
CA ILE A 657 1.75 -21.22 -7.18
C ILE A 657 0.75 -22.01 -8.01
N SER A 658 0.39 -21.52 -9.21
CA SER A 658 -0.61 -22.18 -10.06
C SER A 658 -0.23 -23.62 -10.38
N ARG A 659 1.05 -23.90 -10.63
CA ARG A 659 1.52 -25.29 -10.84
C ARG A 659 1.47 -26.11 -9.55
N ALA A 660 1.85 -25.52 -8.42
CA ALA A 660 1.87 -26.22 -7.15
C ALA A 660 0.48 -26.63 -6.64
N VAL A 661 -0.55 -25.81 -6.89
CA VAL A 661 -1.94 -26.09 -6.49
C VAL A 661 -2.82 -26.58 -7.63
N SER A 662 -2.24 -26.83 -8.82
CA SER A 662 -2.98 -27.19 -10.03
C SER A 662 -4.12 -26.21 -10.37
N TRP A 663 -3.89 -24.92 -10.18
CA TRP A 663 -4.87 -23.85 -10.38
C TRP A 663 -5.42 -23.87 -11.82
N GLN A 664 -6.75 -23.95 -11.94
CA GLN A 664 -7.44 -24.02 -13.24
C GLN A 664 -8.04 -22.67 -13.66
N GLY A 665 -7.93 -21.63 -12.85
CA GLY A 665 -8.68 -20.37 -13.01
C GLY A 665 -10.07 -20.44 -12.38
N GLY A 666 -10.77 -19.31 -12.43
CA GLY A 666 -12.09 -19.09 -11.86
C GLY A 666 -12.09 -18.00 -10.79
N GLY A 667 -13.29 -17.54 -10.47
CA GLY A 667 -13.53 -16.63 -9.36
C GLY A 667 -14.33 -15.37 -9.74
N PHE A 668 -14.53 -14.54 -8.73
CA PHE A 668 -15.32 -13.33 -8.77
C PHE A 668 -14.72 -12.27 -7.83
N PHE A 669 -14.33 -11.13 -8.39
CA PHE A 669 -13.93 -9.98 -7.58
C PHE A 669 -14.61 -8.70 -8.06
N LYS A 670 -14.64 -7.71 -7.17
CA LYS A 670 -15.10 -6.36 -7.48
C LYS A 670 -13.97 -5.37 -7.29
N TYR A 671 -14.05 -4.25 -7.98
CA TYR A 671 -13.14 -3.14 -7.79
C TYR A 671 -13.92 -1.83 -7.62
N HIS A 672 -13.42 -0.97 -6.73
CA HIS A 672 -13.98 0.36 -6.51
C HIS A 672 -12.95 1.44 -6.82
N THR A 673 -13.41 2.55 -7.36
CA THR A 673 -12.65 3.81 -7.37
C THR A 673 -13.27 4.71 -6.33
N LEU A 674 -12.48 5.12 -5.34
CA LEU A 674 -12.94 6.00 -4.28
C LEU A 674 -12.62 7.45 -4.62
N GLU A 675 -13.45 8.34 -4.10
CA GLU A 675 -13.19 9.78 -4.06
C GLU A 675 -11.89 10.06 -3.29
N GLN A 676 -10.99 10.80 -3.92
CA GLN A 676 -9.73 11.23 -3.33
C GLN A 676 -9.89 12.57 -2.61
N TYR A 677 -8.93 12.92 -1.76
CA TYR A 677 -8.95 14.20 -1.05
C TYR A 677 -8.98 15.40 -2.01
N GLU A 678 -8.27 15.31 -3.14
CA GLU A 678 -8.31 16.36 -4.16
C GLU A 678 -9.69 16.47 -4.83
N ASP A 679 -10.39 15.37 -5.06
CA ASP A 679 -11.76 15.39 -5.60
C ASP A 679 -12.71 16.12 -4.63
N VAL A 680 -12.57 15.89 -3.32
CA VAL A 680 -13.35 16.61 -2.30
C VAL A 680 -13.06 18.10 -2.40
N LEU A 681 -11.78 18.49 -2.42
CA LEU A 681 -11.38 19.89 -2.52
C LEU A 681 -11.89 20.56 -3.80
N GLU A 682 -11.90 19.85 -4.93
CA GLU A 682 -12.37 20.35 -6.22
C GLU A 682 -13.88 20.58 -6.24
N ASN A 683 -14.65 19.82 -5.47
CA ASN A 683 -16.13 19.88 -5.44
C ASN A 683 -16.69 20.70 -4.26
N LEU A 684 -15.84 21.40 -3.49
CA LEU A 684 -16.30 22.26 -2.39
C LEU A 684 -16.99 23.52 -2.90
N GLU A 685 -18.25 23.68 -2.56
CA GLU A 685 -18.98 24.93 -2.69
C GLU A 685 -19.13 25.60 -1.31
N PHE A 686 -18.51 26.77 -1.15
CA PHE A 686 -18.72 27.60 0.03
C PHE A 686 -20.01 28.39 -0.15
N THR A 687 -21.03 28.02 0.61
CA THR A 687 -22.19 28.89 0.82
C THR A 687 -21.80 29.91 1.89
N LEU A 688 -21.66 31.16 1.46
CA LEU A 688 -21.36 32.32 2.32
C LEU A 688 -22.57 32.75 3.14
#